data_AF-A0A7S0I1D9-F1
#
_entry.id   AF-A0A7S0I1D9-F1
#
_cell.length_a   1.000
_cell.length_b   1.000
_cell.length_c   1.000
_cell.angle_alpha   90.00
_cell.angle_beta   90.00
_cell.angle_gamma   90.00
#
_symmetry.space_group_name_H-M   'P 1'
#
loop_
_entity.id
_entity.type
_entity.pdbx_description
1 polymer ?
#
loop_
_entity_poly.entity_id
_entity_poly.type
_entity_poly.pdbx_seq_one_letter_code
_entity_poly.pdbx_strand_id
1 'polypeptide(L)'
;AIGMGALSAYLVLYNASCMLGWASALVLAVQSLLATGGDLTQVWAATGLMLQVSQWAMCLEIVHAATGMVRSPVVTVFLQVMSRLVLVVVCLLSPASSASWWCGMMAVSWSLVEVPRYAFYLNGLLGPGGQAGTLYPVFWLRYSLFGILYPTGISGELGTMISALSDPAFLKQHWAVVALLKTVLASYVPGSPFLYMNMVWNRKAAFKKRFAPPPPKPQAPVGAEFPMDGKGGRSTSEVGKKVFAAALAGAGTPEGDKASAACAKERNWRFGYDKHIVKVARLGCTSPEAARGTAEAGLRWMHEHMLFHSADQKLQGPFGATVDKVKDTFHTGTVKGTGKAAGDYKVPYDGGWHPSRPHPPPADAVLSGASLKDQAIQWSEGGIIEPDAAEALCWTSDYFASGKSLSDCHVVMIGAGSAMGPFPKLLEMGATVVAIDIPGSWGKGGARPTSSLWKRLCAVAKASPGSLVFPLSKPQAECGSEQDLHEASGCDLMKQPGEIANWLVAWQKSLPPGAKVIIGNYTYLDGELHVKLALCADYVIQRLRKARPSCGVAFLCTPTDIHVRTDASDAAARSNYGAGLGSMGVELLAHALSGGSWLVKNFDAPVPSSDGKEIKLVDGLSVAQGPNYALAKRMQHWRAQLEFEAGAVVSSMVAPSTATLSVIHNKTFAWAYGGMPYFKYELFKQETTNAVMAAMLMHDLLNAASPKNPANRAKFQIDNSLELFRTQAVHGGLWRSPYKLGTIGIPCALIYFGGLLRPYLAALSAVTGVSYLYLTLA
;
A
#
# COMPACT_ATOMS: atom_id res chain seq x y z
N ALA A 1 41.51 18.54 -5.83
CA ALA A 1 41.12 17.47 -6.76
C ALA A 1 40.78 16.22 -5.95
N ILE A 2 39.51 15.83 -5.90
CA ILE A 2 39.07 14.63 -5.17
C ILE A 2 39.39 13.43 -6.06
N GLY A 3 40.23 12.50 -5.57
CA GLY A 3 40.62 11.31 -6.33
C GLY A 3 39.39 10.49 -6.73
N MET A 4 39.24 10.22 -8.03
CA MET A 4 38.17 9.39 -8.56
C MET A 4 38.35 7.95 -8.07
N GLY A 5 37.36 7.39 -7.39
CA GLY A 5 37.41 5.99 -6.94
C GLY A 5 37.51 5.00 -8.12
N ALA A 6 38.15 3.85 -7.91
CA ALA A 6 38.43 2.86 -8.97
C ALA A 6 37.18 2.42 -9.75
N LEU A 7 36.04 2.25 -9.08
CA LEU A 7 34.76 1.93 -9.72
C LEU A 7 34.30 3.04 -10.67
N SER A 8 34.38 4.30 -10.25
CA SER A 8 34.01 5.44 -11.07
C SER A 8 34.92 5.57 -12.30
N ALA A 9 36.22 5.35 -12.12
CA ALA A 9 37.18 5.36 -13.24
C ALA A 9 36.88 4.26 -14.27
N TYR A 10 36.59 3.04 -13.80
CA TYR A 10 36.17 1.94 -14.66
C TYR A 10 34.88 2.26 -15.43
N LEU A 11 33.85 2.78 -14.73
CA LEU A 11 32.58 3.14 -15.38
C LEU A 11 32.76 4.28 -16.39
N VAL A 12 33.63 5.25 -16.11
CA VAL A 12 33.98 6.31 -17.09
C VAL A 12 34.61 5.69 -18.34
N LEU A 13 35.60 4.82 -18.17
CA LEU A 13 36.26 4.16 -19.31
C LEU A 13 35.27 3.33 -20.12
N TYR A 14 34.47 2.50 -19.46
CA TYR A 14 33.45 1.68 -20.10
C TYR A 14 32.45 2.52 -20.92
N ASN A 15 31.85 3.55 -20.30
CA ASN A 15 30.88 4.39 -20.99
C ASN A 15 31.51 5.18 -22.15
N ALA A 16 32.78 5.58 -22.02
CA ALA A 16 33.52 6.25 -23.10
C ALA A 16 33.79 5.30 -24.27
N SER A 17 34.23 4.07 -24.00
CA SER A 17 34.45 3.05 -25.03
C SER A 17 33.16 2.71 -25.76
N CYS A 18 32.04 2.52 -25.04
CA CYS A 18 30.75 2.28 -25.67
C CYS A 18 30.28 3.48 -26.51
N MET A 19 30.42 4.71 -26.00
CA MET A 19 30.09 5.91 -26.75
C MET A 19 30.87 5.99 -28.08
N LEU A 20 32.18 5.71 -28.03
CA LEU A 20 33.03 5.69 -29.22
C LEU A 20 32.60 4.61 -30.19
N GLY A 21 32.33 3.38 -29.74
CA GLY A 21 31.87 2.29 -30.60
C GLY A 21 30.57 2.62 -31.35
N TRP A 22 29.57 3.14 -30.64
CA TRP A 22 28.30 3.57 -31.25
C TRP A 22 28.46 4.82 -32.15
N ALA A 23 29.34 5.75 -31.80
CA ALA A 23 29.63 6.91 -32.64
C ALA A 23 30.34 6.50 -33.94
N SER A 24 31.30 5.57 -33.87
CA SER A 24 31.96 5.00 -35.04
C SER A 24 30.96 4.28 -35.94
N ALA A 25 30.06 3.46 -35.38
CA ALA A 25 28.98 2.84 -36.15
C ALA A 25 28.09 3.88 -36.84
N LEU A 26 27.74 4.98 -36.15
CA LEU A 26 26.94 6.06 -36.73
C LEU A 26 27.67 6.76 -37.88
N VAL A 27 28.95 7.08 -37.72
CA VAL A 27 29.76 7.73 -38.76
C VAL A 27 29.87 6.85 -40.00
N LEU A 28 30.14 5.55 -39.82
CA LEU A 28 30.19 4.58 -40.92
C LEU A 28 28.83 4.46 -41.63
N ALA A 29 27.72 4.50 -40.89
CA ALA A 29 26.38 4.50 -41.47
C ALA A 29 26.14 5.72 -42.35
N VAL A 30 26.48 6.92 -41.85
CA VAL A 30 26.34 8.18 -42.59
C VAL A 30 27.22 8.19 -43.83
N GLN A 31 28.48 7.75 -43.72
CA GLN A 31 29.40 7.66 -44.87
C GLN A 31 28.86 6.70 -45.95
N SER A 32 28.34 5.54 -45.55
CA SER A 32 27.72 4.58 -46.45
C SER A 32 26.51 5.18 -47.17
N LEU A 33 25.62 5.86 -46.45
CA LEU A 33 24.44 6.52 -47.03
C LEU A 33 24.83 7.64 -48.00
N LEU A 34 25.83 8.46 -47.66
CA LEU A 34 26.30 9.52 -48.55
C LEU A 34 26.94 8.95 -49.82
N ALA A 35 27.72 7.87 -49.72
CA ALA A 35 28.40 7.25 -50.85
C ALA A 35 27.45 6.51 -51.82
N THR A 36 26.31 6.05 -51.31
CA THR A 36 25.36 5.20 -52.07
C THR A 36 24.07 5.92 -52.47
N GLY A 37 23.98 7.24 -52.23
CA GLY A 37 22.77 8.01 -52.55
C GLY A 37 21.58 7.70 -51.61
N GLY A 38 21.85 7.24 -50.39
CA GLY A 38 20.83 6.94 -49.38
C GLY A 38 20.40 5.48 -49.30
N ASP A 39 21.14 4.54 -49.91
CA ASP A 39 20.78 3.13 -49.90
C ASP A 39 21.04 2.47 -48.53
N LEU A 40 19.94 2.21 -47.82
CA LEU A 40 19.97 1.55 -46.50
C LEU A 40 20.45 0.09 -46.55
N THR A 41 20.40 -0.58 -47.70
CA THR A 41 20.83 -1.99 -47.81
C THR A 41 22.34 -2.16 -47.60
N GLN A 42 23.13 -1.11 -47.85
CA GLN A 42 24.60 -1.11 -47.71
C GLN A 42 25.08 -0.78 -46.30
N VAL A 43 24.20 -0.26 -45.44
CA VAL A 43 24.57 0.26 -44.11
C VAL A 43 25.08 -0.84 -43.18
N TRP A 44 24.46 -2.02 -43.18
CA TRP A 44 24.92 -3.13 -42.34
C TRP A 44 26.31 -3.63 -42.75
N ALA A 45 26.59 -3.69 -44.06
CA ALA A 45 27.91 -4.06 -44.56
C ALA A 45 29.00 -3.10 -44.05
N ALA A 46 28.71 -1.80 -43.97
CA ALA A 46 29.64 -0.80 -43.46
C ALA A 46 29.76 -0.81 -41.92
N THR A 47 28.67 -1.06 -41.19
CA THR A 47 28.58 -0.81 -39.74
C THR A 47 28.58 -2.06 -38.87
N GLY A 48 28.33 -3.23 -39.48
CA GLY A 48 27.99 -4.46 -38.78
C GLY A 48 29.02 -4.89 -37.74
N LEU A 49 30.33 -4.72 -38.02
CA LEU A 49 31.38 -5.05 -37.05
C LEU A 49 31.32 -4.13 -35.82
N MET A 50 31.22 -2.81 -36.02
CA MET A 50 31.18 -1.85 -34.92
C MET A 50 29.89 -2.01 -34.08
N LEU A 51 28.76 -2.30 -34.72
CA LEU A 51 27.50 -2.60 -34.05
C LEU A 51 27.60 -3.87 -33.20
N GLN A 52 28.18 -4.94 -33.75
CA GLN A 52 28.38 -6.19 -33.02
C GLN A 52 29.25 -5.98 -31.79
N VAL A 53 30.42 -5.38 -31.94
CA VAL A 53 31.33 -5.13 -30.81
C VAL A 53 30.65 -4.28 -29.74
N SER A 54 29.96 -3.22 -30.15
CA SER A 54 29.27 -2.32 -29.21
C SER A 54 28.11 -3.01 -28.51
N GLN A 55 27.34 -3.86 -29.20
CA GLN A 55 26.22 -4.60 -28.63
C GLN A 55 26.69 -5.73 -27.69
N TRP A 56 27.76 -6.44 -28.03
CA TRP A 56 28.35 -7.47 -27.16
C TRP A 56 28.91 -6.87 -25.87
N ALA A 57 29.53 -5.69 -25.93
CA ALA A 57 30.01 -4.98 -24.75
C ALA A 57 28.88 -4.69 -23.74
N MET A 58 27.64 -4.49 -24.20
CA MET A 58 26.48 -4.27 -23.33
C MET A 58 26.11 -5.47 -22.45
N CYS A 59 26.64 -6.67 -22.71
CA CYS A 59 26.53 -7.79 -21.77
C CYS A 59 27.12 -7.45 -20.39
N LEU A 60 28.14 -6.58 -20.34
CA LEU A 60 28.71 -6.10 -19.09
C LEU A 60 27.71 -5.27 -18.27
N GLU A 61 26.71 -4.62 -18.90
CA GLU A 61 25.66 -3.91 -18.15
C GLU A 61 24.83 -4.86 -17.28
N ILE A 62 24.62 -6.11 -17.73
CA ILE A 62 23.95 -7.15 -16.97
C ILE A 62 24.77 -7.47 -15.71
N VAL A 63 26.10 -7.58 -15.87
CA VAL A 63 27.03 -7.81 -14.76
C VAL A 63 27.04 -6.61 -13.80
N HIS A 64 27.09 -5.39 -14.31
CA HIS A 64 27.05 -4.17 -13.50
C HIS A 64 25.77 -4.07 -12.66
N ALA A 65 24.62 -4.44 -13.24
CA ALA A 65 23.36 -4.48 -12.52
C ALA A 65 23.31 -5.63 -11.49
N ALA A 66 23.73 -6.83 -11.88
CA ALA A 66 23.70 -8.01 -11.01
C ALA A 66 24.61 -7.89 -9.79
N THR A 67 25.76 -7.23 -9.94
CA THR A 67 26.73 -6.98 -8.86
C THR A 67 26.45 -5.72 -8.06
N GLY A 68 25.48 -4.89 -8.48
CA GLY A 68 25.14 -3.64 -7.82
C GLY A 68 26.13 -2.49 -8.06
N MET A 69 27.05 -2.63 -9.02
CA MET A 69 27.92 -1.52 -9.47
C MET A 69 27.09 -0.33 -9.97
N VAL A 70 25.94 -0.61 -10.57
CA VAL A 70 24.94 0.39 -10.98
C VAL A 70 23.58 0.01 -10.40
N ARG A 71 22.82 1.01 -9.94
CA ARG A 71 21.46 0.81 -9.42
C ARG A 71 20.47 0.62 -10.56
N SER A 72 20.31 -0.60 -11.06
CA SER A 72 19.34 -0.93 -12.11
C SER A 72 18.70 -2.31 -11.88
N PRO A 73 17.42 -2.50 -12.22
CA PRO A 73 16.77 -3.82 -12.09
C PRO A 73 17.37 -4.83 -13.08
N VAL A 74 17.96 -5.91 -12.57
CA VAL A 74 18.70 -6.91 -13.37
C VAL A 74 17.87 -7.50 -14.51
N VAL A 75 16.62 -7.90 -14.23
CA VAL A 75 15.72 -8.50 -15.23
C VAL A 75 15.44 -7.53 -16.38
N THR A 76 15.25 -6.25 -16.07
CA THR A 76 15.00 -5.23 -17.10
C THR A 76 16.22 -5.04 -18.00
N VAL A 77 17.43 -4.95 -17.42
CA VAL A 77 18.67 -4.82 -18.19
C VAL A 77 18.92 -6.07 -19.04
N PHE A 78 18.69 -7.25 -18.47
CA PHE A 78 18.81 -8.51 -19.19
C PHE A 78 17.91 -8.56 -20.42
N LEU A 79 16.61 -8.27 -20.27
CA LEU A 79 15.66 -8.27 -21.39
C LEU A 79 16.04 -7.24 -22.47
N GLN A 80 16.48 -6.04 -22.07
CA GLN A 80 16.91 -4.98 -22.99
C GLN A 80 18.15 -5.35 -23.81
N VAL A 81 19.12 -6.03 -23.20
CA VAL A 81 20.36 -6.42 -23.88
C VAL A 81 20.14 -7.67 -24.75
N MET A 82 19.43 -8.67 -24.22
CA MET A 82 19.19 -9.93 -24.93
C MET A 82 18.30 -9.76 -26.15
N SER A 83 17.26 -8.90 -26.09
CA SER A 83 16.38 -8.68 -27.24
C SER A 83 17.15 -8.17 -28.48
N ARG A 84 18.14 -7.31 -28.26
CA ARG A 84 18.98 -6.75 -29.34
C ARG A 84 20.07 -7.72 -29.78
N LEU A 85 20.64 -8.51 -28.87
CA LEU A 85 21.60 -9.55 -29.25
C LEU A 85 20.97 -10.62 -30.15
N VAL A 86 19.72 -11.00 -29.90
CA VAL A 86 18.98 -11.92 -30.79
C VAL A 86 18.95 -11.37 -32.21
N LEU A 87 18.67 -10.07 -32.39
CA LEU A 87 18.66 -9.44 -33.73
C LEU A 87 20.03 -9.39 -34.38
N VAL A 88 21.10 -9.14 -33.61
CA VAL A 88 22.47 -9.22 -34.14
C VAL A 88 22.78 -10.63 -34.64
N VAL A 89 22.40 -11.66 -33.88
CA VAL A 89 22.56 -13.06 -34.30
C VAL A 89 21.72 -13.37 -35.53
N VAL A 90 20.49 -12.87 -35.61
CA VAL A 90 19.63 -13.01 -36.80
C VAL A 90 20.29 -12.43 -38.04
N CYS A 91 20.87 -11.22 -37.95
CA CYS A 91 21.60 -10.62 -39.06
C CYS A 91 22.86 -11.42 -39.47
N LEU A 92 23.51 -12.12 -38.54
CA LEU A 92 24.66 -12.98 -38.86
C LEU A 92 24.25 -14.28 -39.55
N LEU A 93 23.08 -14.83 -39.19
CA LEU A 93 22.59 -16.11 -39.71
C LEU A 93 21.75 -15.97 -40.98
N SER A 94 21.28 -14.76 -41.30
CA SER A 94 20.44 -14.49 -42.47
C SER A 94 21.06 -13.42 -43.37
N PRO A 95 21.66 -13.81 -44.51
CA PRO A 95 22.07 -12.87 -45.55
C PRO A 95 20.93 -11.95 -46.01
N ALA A 96 19.72 -12.47 -46.18
CA ALA A 96 18.56 -11.67 -46.61
C ALA A 96 18.19 -10.58 -45.58
N SER A 97 18.31 -10.89 -44.28
CA SER A 97 18.12 -9.92 -43.20
C SER A 97 19.21 -8.85 -43.22
N SER A 98 20.48 -9.25 -43.28
CA SER A 98 21.62 -8.32 -43.26
C SER A 98 21.68 -7.37 -44.45
N ALA A 99 21.22 -7.80 -45.63
CA ALA A 99 21.13 -6.99 -46.83
C ALA A 99 19.81 -6.21 -46.95
N SER A 100 18.91 -6.33 -45.97
CA SER A 100 17.63 -5.63 -46.02
C SER A 100 17.76 -4.15 -45.63
N TRP A 101 16.95 -3.30 -46.25
CA TRP A 101 16.86 -1.89 -45.85
C TRP A 101 16.34 -1.71 -44.41
N TRP A 102 15.56 -2.69 -43.92
CA TRP A 102 15.09 -2.75 -42.53
C TRP A 102 16.25 -2.84 -41.53
N CYS A 103 17.26 -3.66 -41.85
CA CYS A 103 18.46 -3.80 -41.04
C CYS A 103 19.28 -2.50 -41.01
N GLY A 104 19.42 -1.83 -42.15
CA GLY A 104 20.04 -0.51 -42.23
C GLY A 104 19.33 0.55 -41.40
N MET A 105 17.98 0.60 -41.46
CA MET A 105 17.18 1.52 -40.64
C MET A 105 17.32 1.24 -39.13
N MET A 106 17.35 -0.04 -38.75
CA MET A 106 17.60 -0.47 -37.37
C MET A 106 18.99 0.00 -36.90
N ALA A 107 20.03 -0.28 -37.68
CA ALA A 107 21.43 0.09 -37.40
C ALA A 107 21.60 1.60 -37.15
N VAL A 108 21.02 2.44 -38.02
CA VAL A 108 21.04 3.90 -37.86
C VAL A 108 20.28 4.34 -36.61
N SER A 109 19.07 3.80 -36.40
CA SER A 109 18.22 4.17 -35.26
C SER A 109 18.88 3.81 -33.92
N TRP A 110 19.49 2.63 -33.84
CA TRP A 110 20.24 2.17 -32.68
C TRP A 110 21.44 3.08 -32.39
N SER A 111 22.22 3.42 -33.40
CA SER A 111 23.41 4.26 -33.21
C SER A 111 23.04 5.68 -32.77
N LEU A 112 21.97 6.26 -33.34
CA LEU A 112 21.46 7.58 -32.96
C LEU A 112 20.91 7.65 -31.52
N VAL A 113 20.38 6.55 -30.97
CA VAL A 113 19.87 6.54 -29.59
C VAL A 113 20.97 6.25 -28.56
N GLU A 114 21.96 5.42 -28.90
CA GLU A 114 23.01 5.01 -27.96
C GLU A 114 24.07 6.11 -27.74
N VAL A 115 24.45 6.88 -28.76
CA VAL A 115 25.45 7.96 -28.59
C VAL A 115 25.04 8.97 -27.51
N PRO A 116 23.82 9.55 -27.54
CA PRO A 116 23.36 10.44 -26.45
C PRO A 116 23.16 9.73 -25.12
N ARG A 117 22.88 8.43 -25.11
CA ARG A 117 22.74 7.64 -23.86
C ARG A 117 24.07 7.54 -23.12
N TYR A 118 25.14 7.12 -23.80
CA TYR A 118 26.45 7.03 -23.17
C TYR A 118 27.04 8.41 -22.85
N ALA A 119 26.80 9.42 -23.71
CA ALA A 119 27.14 10.80 -23.39
C ALA A 119 26.44 11.29 -22.10
N PHE A 120 25.17 10.93 -21.90
CA PHE A 120 24.41 11.23 -20.69
C PHE A 120 25.01 10.53 -19.45
N TYR A 121 25.42 9.26 -19.56
CA TYR A 121 26.06 8.53 -18.46
C TYR A 121 27.44 9.08 -18.11
N LEU A 122 28.27 9.42 -19.09
CA LEU A 122 29.56 10.07 -18.89
C LEU A 122 29.43 11.40 -18.17
N ASN A 123 28.51 12.26 -18.63
CA ASN A 123 28.24 13.51 -17.91
C ASN A 123 27.76 13.23 -16.49
N GLY A 124 26.96 12.19 -16.27
CA GLY A 124 26.49 11.81 -14.94
C GLY A 124 27.63 11.48 -13.96
N LEU A 125 28.76 10.99 -14.46
CA LEU A 125 29.94 10.62 -13.67
C LEU A 125 30.96 11.77 -13.54
N LEU A 126 31.13 12.57 -14.59
CA LEU A 126 32.18 13.60 -14.68
C LEU A 126 31.70 15.02 -14.40
N GLY A 127 30.41 15.29 -14.61
CA GLY A 127 29.83 16.63 -14.58
C GLY A 127 29.52 17.14 -13.16
N PRO A 128 29.61 18.47 -12.93
CA PRO A 128 29.23 19.08 -11.65
C PRO A 128 27.74 18.82 -11.37
N GLY A 129 27.40 18.28 -10.21
CA GLY A 129 26.02 17.91 -9.86
C GLY A 129 25.53 16.58 -10.48
N GLY A 130 26.43 15.77 -11.03
CA GLY A 130 26.11 14.46 -11.61
C GLY A 130 25.11 14.55 -12.75
N GLN A 131 24.15 13.61 -12.82
CA GLN A 131 23.12 13.61 -13.87
C GLN A 131 22.20 14.84 -13.85
N ALA A 132 22.08 15.53 -12.71
CA ALA A 132 21.29 16.75 -12.61
C ALA A 132 21.97 17.94 -13.32
N GLY A 133 23.31 17.91 -13.39
CA GLY A 133 24.12 18.91 -14.09
C GLY A 133 24.36 18.61 -15.55
N THR A 134 23.71 17.60 -16.14
CA THR A 134 23.89 17.29 -17.57
C THR A 134 23.52 18.46 -18.46
N LEU A 135 24.38 18.77 -19.44
CA LEU A 135 24.11 19.80 -20.44
C LEU A 135 22.74 19.59 -21.08
N TYR A 136 21.99 20.69 -21.24
CA TYR A 136 20.61 20.63 -21.69
C TYR A 136 20.42 19.91 -23.03
N PRO A 137 21.28 20.11 -24.06
CA PRO A 137 21.14 19.37 -25.32
C PRO A 137 21.25 17.85 -25.15
N VAL A 138 22.22 17.36 -24.38
CA VAL A 138 22.41 15.91 -24.12
C VAL A 138 21.23 15.33 -23.36
N PHE A 139 20.76 16.05 -22.33
CA PHE A 139 19.54 15.69 -21.59
C PHE A 139 18.32 15.64 -22.52
N TRP A 140 18.14 16.67 -23.36
CA TRP A 140 17.02 16.74 -24.29
C TRP A 140 17.06 15.57 -25.25
N LEU A 141 18.21 15.30 -25.90
CA LEU A 141 18.34 14.19 -26.84
C LEU A 141 18.00 12.85 -26.18
N ARG A 142 18.55 12.58 -24.98
CA ARG A 142 18.28 11.35 -24.22
C ARG A 142 16.80 11.08 -23.99
N TYR A 143 16.03 12.12 -23.70
CA TYR A 143 14.61 12.03 -23.33
C TYR A 143 13.64 12.48 -24.44
N SER A 144 14.11 12.78 -25.66
CA SER A 144 13.26 13.24 -26.77
C SER A 144 13.40 12.41 -28.03
N LEU A 145 14.59 11.86 -28.32
CA LEU A 145 14.84 11.17 -29.59
C LEU A 145 13.92 9.97 -29.82
N PHE A 146 13.40 9.36 -28.76
CA PHE A 146 12.44 8.26 -28.87
C PHE A 146 11.20 8.63 -29.71
N GLY A 147 10.81 9.90 -29.82
CA GLY A 147 9.66 10.30 -30.63
C GLY A 147 9.78 9.88 -32.10
N ILE A 148 11.00 9.84 -32.63
CA ILE A 148 11.30 9.43 -34.00
C ILE A 148 11.98 8.06 -34.02
N LEU A 149 13.01 7.87 -33.17
CA LEU A 149 13.85 6.67 -33.22
C LEU A 149 13.14 5.42 -32.71
N TYR A 150 12.07 5.57 -31.94
CA TYR A 150 11.34 4.43 -31.41
C TYR A 150 10.45 3.78 -32.50
N PRO A 151 9.62 4.53 -33.27
CA PRO A 151 8.98 4.00 -34.46
C PRO A 151 9.94 3.42 -35.51
N THR A 152 11.01 4.14 -35.87
CA THR A 152 11.95 3.68 -36.90
C THR A 152 12.77 2.48 -36.43
N GLY A 153 13.19 2.47 -35.16
CA GLY A 153 13.88 1.35 -34.53
C GLY A 153 13.02 0.09 -34.54
N ILE A 154 11.80 0.15 -33.98
CA ILE A 154 10.91 -1.02 -33.94
C ILE A 154 10.56 -1.51 -35.34
N SER A 155 10.25 -0.61 -36.27
CA SER A 155 9.95 -1.02 -37.65
C SER A 155 11.14 -1.73 -38.30
N GLY A 156 12.37 -1.24 -38.04
CA GLY A 156 13.60 -1.85 -38.52
C GLY A 156 13.83 -3.23 -37.90
N GLU A 157 13.63 -3.38 -36.59
CA GLU A 157 13.73 -4.66 -35.89
C GLU A 157 12.72 -5.68 -36.44
N LEU A 158 11.44 -5.31 -36.56
CA LEU A 158 10.40 -6.19 -37.10
C LEU A 158 10.67 -6.60 -38.54
N GLY A 159 11.02 -5.64 -39.39
CA GLY A 159 11.37 -5.90 -40.78
C GLY A 159 12.58 -6.82 -40.92
N THR A 160 13.61 -6.64 -40.07
CA THR A 160 14.79 -7.51 -39.99
C THR A 160 14.38 -8.95 -39.65
N MET A 161 13.49 -9.14 -38.66
CA MET A 161 12.96 -10.47 -38.30
C MET A 161 12.14 -11.10 -39.44
N ILE A 162 11.31 -10.32 -40.12
CA ILE A 162 10.49 -10.79 -41.26
C ILE A 162 11.39 -11.21 -42.43
N SER A 163 12.40 -10.40 -42.77
CA SER A 163 13.40 -10.72 -43.79
C SER A 163 14.14 -12.02 -43.46
N ALA A 164 14.51 -12.24 -42.20
CA ALA A 164 15.13 -13.49 -41.78
C ALA A 164 14.19 -14.70 -41.89
N LEU A 165 12.91 -14.55 -41.52
CA LEU A 165 11.92 -15.63 -41.67
C LEU A 165 11.59 -15.95 -43.14
N SER A 166 11.96 -15.08 -44.06
CA SER A 166 11.81 -15.27 -45.51
C SER A 166 13.07 -15.87 -46.15
N ASP A 167 14.15 -16.06 -45.37
CA ASP A 167 15.44 -16.55 -45.85
C ASP A 167 15.56 -18.08 -45.68
N PRO A 168 15.68 -18.85 -46.77
CA PRO A 168 15.87 -20.29 -46.69
C PRO A 168 17.11 -20.71 -45.91
N ALA A 169 18.16 -19.88 -45.86
CA ALA A 169 19.37 -20.17 -45.07
C ALA A 169 19.10 -20.06 -43.57
N PHE A 170 18.27 -19.11 -43.15
CA PHE A 170 17.87 -18.94 -41.76
C PHE A 170 16.88 -20.01 -41.30
N LEU A 171 15.97 -20.44 -42.18
CA LEU A 171 14.99 -21.49 -41.86
C LEU A 171 15.63 -22.88 -41.63
N LYS A 172 16.87 -23.08 -42.07
CA LYS A 172 17.67 -24.29 -41.78
C LYS A 172 18.26 -24.30 -40.37
N GLN A 173 18.19 -23.19 -39.64
CA GLN A 173 18.63 -23.14 -38.25
C GLN A 173 17.75 -24.02 -37.35
N HIS A 174 18.23 -24.35 -36.17
CA HIS A 174 17.50 -25.18 -35.22
C HIS A 174 16.08 -24.62 -34.98
N TRP A 175 15.07 -25.50 -34.99
CA TRP A 175 13.65 -25.12 -34.94
C TRP A 175 13.31 -24.18 -33.77
N ALA A 176 13.99 -24.34 -32.63
CA ALA A 176 13.79 -23.48 -31.45
C ALA A 176 14.19 -22.02 -31.70
N VAL A 177 15.21 -21.76 -32.54
CA VAL A 177 15.65 -20.40 -32.91
C VAL A 177 14.59 -19.73 -33.79
N VAL A 178 14.05 -20.49 -34.76
CA VAL A 178 12.97 -20.01 -35.64
C VAL A 178 11.68 -19.77 -34.84
N ALA A 179 11.34 -20.67 -33.91
CA ALA A 179 10.20 -20.53 -33.03
C ALA A 179 10.33 -19.31 -32.10
N LEU A 180 11.50 -19.12 -31.48
CA LEU A 180 11.80 -17.95 -30.65
C LEU A 180 11.58 -16.64 -31.41
N LEU A 181 12.07 -16.55 -32.65
CA LEU A 181 11.92 -15.35 -33.47
C LEU A 181 10.45 -15.04 -33.77
N LYS A 182 9.65 -16.06 -34.10
CA LYS A 182 8.19 -15.92 -34.30
C LYS A 182 7.48 -15.44 -33.02
N THR A 183 7.85 -15.96 -31.86
CA THR A 183 7.29 -15.55 -30.57
C THR A 183 7.63 -14.09 -30.24
N VAL A 184 8.89 -13.69 -30.46
CA VAL A 184 9.32 -12.29 -30.27
C VAL A 184 8.52 -11.37 -31.20
N LEU A 185 8.42 -11.71 -32.49
CA LEU A 185 7.63 -10.94 -33.46
C LEU A 185 6.16 -10.76 -33.03
N ALA A 186 5.50 -11.83 -32.57
CA ALA A 186 4.12 -11.78 -32.10
C ALA A 186 3.95 -10.88 -30.86
N SER A 187 4.93 -10.88 -29.95
CA SER A 187 4.89 -10.07 -28.71
C SER A 187 5.00 -8.56 -28.94
N TYR A 188 5.60 -8.13 -30.05
CA TYR A 188 5.81 -6.70 -30.35
C TYR A 188 4.51 -5.96 -30.71
N VAL A 189 3.51 -6.65 -31.25
CA VAL A 189 2.21 -6.07 -31.64
C VAL A 189 1.49 -5.46 -30.43
N PRO A 190 1.25 -6.19 -29.32
CA PRO A 190 0.70 -5.58 -28.11
C PRO A 190 1.74 -4.77 -27.30
N GLY A 191 3.02 -5.12 -27.38
CA GLY A 191 4.06 -4.53 -26.53
C GLY A 191 4.52 -3.13 -26.94
N SER A 192 4.62 -2.84 -28.24
CA SER A 192 5.23 -1.61 -28.76
C SER A 192 4.51 -0.31 -28.35
N PRO A 193 3.16 -0.21 -28.30
CA PRO A 193 2.49 1.00 -27.83
C PRO A 193 2.76 1.27 -26.34
N PHE A 194 2.79 0.21 -25.51
CA PHE A 194 3.07 0.33 -24.09
C PHE A 194 4.48 0.86 -23.83
N LEU A 195 5.47 0.32 -24.54
CA LEU A 195 6.86 0.75 -24.39
C LEU A 195 7.10 2.19 -24.90
N TYR A 196 6.44 2.60 -25.99
CA TYR A 196 6.48 3.99 -26.46
C TYR A 196 5.89 4.94 -25.41
N MET A 197 4.73 4.59 -24.85
CA MET A 197 4.09 5.40 -23.82
C MET A 197 4.93 5.47 -22.54
N ASN A 198 5.63 4.39 -22.17
CA ASN A 198 6.64 4.40 -21.10
C ASN A 198 7.71 5.48 -21.32
N MET A 199 8.21 5.63 -22.55
CA MET A 199 9.17 6.69 -22.88
C MET A 199 8.55 8.11 -22.76
N VAL A 200 7.29 8.28 -23.14
CA VAL A 200 6.54 9.55 -22.93
C VAL A 200 6.45 9.90 -21.44
N TRP A 201 6.12 8.92 -20.58
CA TRP A 201 6.08 9.14 -19.13
C TRP A 201 7.46 9.44 -18.56
N ASN A 202 8.49 8.71 -18.99
CA ASN A 202 9.89 8.96 -18.59
C ASN A 202 10.33 10.38 -18.94
N ARG A 203 10.00 10.85 -20.16
CA ARG A 203 10.24 12.24 -20.58
C ARG A 203 9.57 13.23 -19.63
N LYS A 204 8.26 13.10 -19.41
CA LYS A 204 7.49 14.00 -18.54
C LYS A 204 8.09 14.05 -17.13
N ALA A 205 8.43 12.89 -16.57
CA ALA A 205 9.03 12.77 -15.25
C ALA A 205 10.42 13.43 -15.18
N ALA A 206 11.28 13.17 -16.17
CA ALA A 206 12.64 13.73 -16.21
C ALA A 206 12.63 15.26 -16.34
N PHE A 207 11.79 15.81 -17.22
CA PHE A 207 11.64 17.27 -17.39
C PHE A 207 11.09 17.92 -16.12
N LYS A 208 10.04 17.32 -15.52
CA LYS A 208 9.51 17.80 -14.23
C LYS A 208 10.59 17.84 -13.14
N LYS A 209 11.43 16.81 -13.08
CA LYS A 209 12.53 16.74 -12.09
C LYS A 209 13.61 17.79 -12.34
N ARG A 210 13.99 18.03 -13.60
CA ARG A 210 15.04 18.99 -13.96
C ARG A 210 14.64 20.44 -13.64
N PHE A 211 13.39 20.79 -13.90
CA PHE A 211 12.86 22.14 -13.69
C PHE A 211 12.14 22.29 -12.35
N ALA A 212 12.27 21.32 -11.45
CA ALA A 212 11.77 21.46 -10.09
C ALA A 212 12.56 22.58 -9.38
N PRO A 213 11.89 23.47 -8.62
CA PRO A 213 12.59 24.44 -7.80
C PRO A 213 13.54 23.71 -6.83
N PRO A 214 14.68 24.33 -6.46
CA PRO A 214 15.59 23.73 -5.49
C PRO A 214 14.83 23.40 -4.21
N PRO A 215 15.10 22.23 -3.60
CA PRO A 215 14.44 21.87 -2.36
C PRO A 215 14.69 22.98 -1.33
N PRO A 216 13.67 23.38 -0.55
CA PRO A 216 13.87 24.34 0.53
C PRO A 216 14.97 23.83 1.47
N LYS A 217 15.69 24.77 2.10
CA LYS A 217 16.72 24.43 3.09
C LYS A 217 16.12 23.47 4.13
N PRO A 218 16.84 22.40 4.53
CA PRO A 218 16.35 21.48 5.55
C PRO A 218 15.99 22.27 6.81
N GLN A 219 14.72 22.26 7.19
CA GLN A 219 14.28 22.84 8.46
C GLN A 219 14.70 21.88 9.59
N ALA A 220 14.98 22.44 10.76
CA ALA A 220 15.16 21.62 11.95
C ALA A 220 13.91 20.74 12.16
N PRO A 221 14.06 19.46 12.49
CA PRO A 221 12.91 18.59 12.73
C PRO A 221 12.08 19.13 13.89
N VAL A 222 10.76 19.08 13.76
CA VAL A 222 9.80 19.41 14.83
C VAL A 222 8.87 18.22 14.97
N GLY A 223 8.69 17.76 16.21
CA GLY A 223 7.85 16.61 16.54
C GLY A 223 8.59 15.28 16.58
N ALA A 224 7.82 14.20 16.42
CA ALA A 224 8.32 12.83 16.36
C ALA A 224 9.20 12.61 15.13
N GLU A 225 10.37 11.98 15.33
CA GLU A 225 11.35 11.81 14.28
C GLU A 225 12.12 10.48 14.40
N PHE A 226 12.47 9.89 13.25
CA PHE A 226 13.27 8.66 13.20
C PHE A 226 14.73 8.94 13.61
N PRO A 227 15.40 8.05 14.34
CA PRO A 227 16.81 8.23 14.66
C PRO A 227 17.69 8.27 13.39
N MET A 228 18.82 8.96 13.49
CA MET A 228 19.83 8.95 12.42
C MET A 228 20.48 7.57 12.33
N ASP A 229 20.73 7.10 11.13
CA ASP A 229 21.51 5.90 10.85
C ASP A 229 23.01 6.23 10.78
N GLY A 230 23.86 5.20 10.77
CA GLY A 230 25.32 5.35 10.68
C GLY A 230 25.83 5.95 9.37
N LYS A 231 24.95 6.26 8.41
CA LYS A 231 25.26 6.91 7.13
C LYS A 231 24.76 8.36 7.08
N GLY A 232 24.24 8.88 8.20
CA GLY A 232 23.69 10.24 8.28
C GLY A 232 22.30 10.41 7.67
N GLY A 233 21.60 9.31 7.33
CA GLY A 233 20.20 9.31 6.90
C GLY A 233 19.25 8.98 8.05
N ARG A 234 17.93 9.03 7.83
CA ARG A 234 16.92 8.55 8.79
C ARG A 234 16.17 7.36 8.18
N SER A 235 16.75 6.17 8.29
CA SER A 235 16.22 4.96 7.65
C SER A 235 15.02 4.38 8.42
N THR A 236 13.83 4.50 7.84
CA THR A 236 12.61 3.84 8.36
C THR A 236 12.70 2.31 8.31
N SER A 237 13.46 1.76 7.36
CA SER A 237 13.66 0.30 7.25
C SER A 237 14.52 -0.26 8.38
N GLU A 238 15.57 0.47 8.79
CA GLU A 238 16.38 0.04 9.94
C GLU A 238 15.60 0.10 11.24
N VAL A 239 14.78 1.14 11.41
CA VAL A 239 13.86 1.25 12.55
C VAL A 239 12.85 0.10 12.56
N GLY A 240 12.15 -0.14 11.44
CA GLY A 240 11.21 -1.26 11.34
C GLY A 240 11.85 -2.60 11.71
N LYS A 241 13.03 -2.89 11.18
CA LYS A 241 13.79 -4.11 11.49
C LYS A 241 14.12 -4.23 12.98
N LYS A 242 14.58 -3.16 13.61
CA LYS A 242 14.94 -3.14 15.04
C LYS A 242 13.73 -3.30 15.95
N VAL A 243 12.61 -2.64 15.63
CA VAL A 243 11.35 -2.78 16.39
C VAL A 243 10.84 -4.21 16.36
N PHE A 244 10.78 -4.83 15.17
CA PHE A 244 10.33 -6.21 15.06
C PHE A 244 11.31 -7.20 15.68
N ALA A 245 12.63 -6.96 15.60
CA ALA A 245 13.61 -7.76 16.34
C ALA A 245 13.40 -7.65 17.86
N ALA A 246 13.14 -6.45 18.38
CA ALA A 246 12.82 -6.24 19.79
C ALA A 246 11.52 -6.96 20.20
N ALA A 247 10.47 -6.86 19.39
CA ALA A 247 9.21 -7.57 19.61
C ALA A 247 9.38 -9.10 19.60
N LEU A 248 10.19 -9.65 18.68
CA LEU A 248 10.48 -11.09 18.62
C LEU A 248 11.22 -11.59 19.87
N ALA A 249 12.24 -10.86 20.31
CA ALA A 249 12.95 -11.16 21.56
C ALA A 249 12.02 -11.00 22.78
N GLY A 250 11.10 -10.03 22.73
CA GLY A 250 10.07 -9.80 23.74
C GLY A 250 9.14 -10.98 23.99
N ALA A 251 9.09 -11.98 23.10
CA ALA A 251 8.35 -13.22 23.36
C ALA A 251 8.91 -14.00 24.56
N GLY A 252 10.16 -13.76 24.96
CA GLY A 252 10.77 -14.40 26.12
C GLY A 252 11.05 -15.89 25.95
N THR A 253 11.18 -16.37 24.71
CA THR A 253 11.44 -17.79 24.39
C THR A 253 12.71 -17.95 23.56
N PRO A 254 13.39 -19.11 23.62
CA PRO A 254 14.56 -19.38 22.77
C PRO A 254 14.25 -19.25 21.27
N GLU A 255 13.02 -19.58 20.86
CA GLU A 255 12.57 -19.39 19.48
C GLU A 255 12.40 -17.92 19.12
N GLY A 256 11.93 -17.10 20.05
CA GLY A 256 11.87 -15.63 19.94
C GLY A 256 13.24 -15.01 19.72
N ASP A 257 14.25 -15.40 20.51
CA ASP A 257 15.63 -14.91 20.36
C ASP A 257 16.24 -15.30 19.01
N LYS A 258 16.04 -16.54 18.58
CA LYS A 258 16.47 -17.01 17.26
C LYS A 258 15.79 -16.21 16.14
N ALA A 259 14.49 -15.97 16.25
CA ALA A 259 13.73 -15.19 15.27
C ALA A 259 14.19 -13.72 15.24
N SER A 260 14.48 -13.13 16.40
CA SER A 260 15.02 -11.77 16.54
C SER A 260 16.37 -11.64 15.82
N ALA A 261 17.29 -12.57 16.06
CA ALA A 261 18.59 -12.60 15.40
C ALA A 261 18.47 -12.76 13.88
N ALA A 262 17.49 -13.54 13.40
CA ALA A 262 17.20 -13.65 11.97
C ALA A 262 16.63 -12.34 11.38
N CYS A 263 15.71 -11.68 12.09
CA CYS A 263 15.14 -10.38 11.70
C CYS A 263 16.23 -9.30 11.58
N ALA A 264 17.15 -9.23 12.54
CA ALA A 264 18.26 -8.28 12.52
C ALA A 264 19.20 -8.48 11.30
N LYS A 265 19.27 -9.70 10.74
CA LYS A 265 20.10 -10.04 9.58
C LYS A 265 19.39 -9.87 8.23
N GLU A 266 18.09 -9.51 8.20
CA GLU A 266 17.35 -9.31 6.96
C GLU A 266 17.92 -8.12 6.15
N ARG A 267 18.41 -8.42 4.95
CA ARG A 267 19.07 -7.45 4.06
C ARG A 267 18.07 -6.73 3.17
N ASN A 268 16.97 -7.38 2.81
CA ASN A 268 15.95 -6.85 1.93
C ASN A 268 14.64 -6.59 2.70
N TRP A 269 14.70 -5.71 3.69
CA TRP A 269 13.56 -5.39 4.54
C TRP A 269 12.31 -4.98 3.76
N ARG A 270 12.45 -4.28 2.63
CA ARG A 270 11.31 -3.82 1.80
C ARG A 270 10.39 -4.95 1.34
N PHE A 271 10.94 -6.14 1.12
CA PHE A 271 10.22 -7.30 0.58
C PHE A 271 10.28 -8.55 1.47
N GLY A 272 11.10 -8.55 2.52
CA GLY A 272 11.25 -9.68 3.44
C GLY A 272 10.72 -9.43 4.86
N TYR A 273 10.06 -8.29 5.13
CA TYR A 273 9.56 -7.97 6.47
C TYR A 273 8.36 -8.84 6.89
N ASP A 274 7.54 -9.26 5.94
CA ASP A 274 6.28 -9.97 6.14
C ASP A 274 6.45 -11.26 6.95
N LYS A 275 7.43 -12.09 6.60
CA LYS A 275 7.73 -13.33 7.35
C LYS A 275 8.08 -13.07 8.82
N HIS A 276 8.70 -11.92 9.14
CA HIS A 276 9.04 -11.56 10.51
C HIS A 276 7.80 -11.10 11.29
N ILE A 277 6.87 -10.39 10.65
CA ILE A 277 5.59 -10.01 11.26
C ILE A 277 4.72 -11.25 11.51
N VAL A 278 4.65 -12.17 10.54
CA VAL A 278 4.00 -13.49 10.74
C VAL A 278 4.62 -14.20 11.94
N LYS A 279 5.95 -14.18 12.05
CA LYS A 279 6.64 -14.83 13.17
C LYS A 279 6.32 -14.19 14.52
N VAL A 280 6.20 -12.86 14.61
CA VAL A 280 5.74 -12.17 15.83
C VAL A 280 4.35 -12.64 16.23
N ALA A 281 3.39 -12.66 15.29
CA ALA A 281 2.03 -13.09 15.59
C ALA A 281 1.96 -14.57 16.02
N ARG A 282 2.72 -15.45 15.35
CA ARG A 282 2.80 -16.88 15.71
C ARG A 282 3.40 -17.09 17.09
N LEU A 283 4.50 -16.41 17.41
CA LEU A 283 5.10 -16.48 18.75
C LEU A 283 4.16 -15.91 19.82
N GLY A 284 3.45 -14.82 19.53
CA GLY A 284 2.46 -14.30 20.46
C GLY A 284 1.33 -15.30 20.76
N CYS A 285 1.00 -16.19 19.83
CA CYS A 285 -0.02 -17.22 20.04
C CYS A 285 0.47 -18.42 20.88
N THR A 286 1.75 -18.53 21.23
CA THR A 286 2.23 -19.68 22.02
C THR A 286 1.87 -19.57 23.50
N SER A 287 1.72 -18.35 24.03
CA SER A 287 1.20 -18.10 25.38
C SER A 287 0.73 -16.66 25.56
N PRO A 288 -0.15 -16.36 26.54
CA PRO A 288 -0.52 -14.99 26.89
C PRO A 288 0.68 -14.10 27.24
N GLU A 289 1.69 -14.65 27.91
CA GLU A 289 2.93 -13.94 28.27
C GLU A 289 3.73 -13.56 27.03
N ALA A 290 3.82 -14.47 26.04
CA ALA A 290 4.49 -14.18 24.78
C ALA A 290 3.76 -13.08 23.99
N ALA A 291 2.42 -13.12 23.91
CA ALA A 291 1.62 -12.07 23.28
C ALA A 291 1.91 -10.71 23.92
N ARG A 292 1.79 -10.63 25.25
CA ARG A 292 2.06 -9.42 26.03
C ARG A 292 3.50 -8.94 25.85
N GLY A 293 4.46 -9.85 25.98
CA GLY A 293 5.89 -9.54 25.89
C GLY A 293 6.30 -8.99 24.53
N THR A 294 5.78 -9.56 23.43
CA THR A 294 6.03 -9.02 22.09
C THR A 294 5.47 -7.60 21.92
N ALA A 295 4.26 -7.36 22.44
CA ALA A 295 3.59 -6.06 22.38
C ALA A 295 4.30 -4.99 23.20
N GLU A 296 4.66 -5.31 24.44
CA GLU A 296 5.39 -4.39 25.33
C GLU A 296 6.76 -4.04 24.75
N ALA A 297 7.54 -5.03 24.29
CA ALA A 297 8.88 -4.80 23.77
C ALA A 297 8.88 -3.96 22.49
N GLY A 298 7.96 -4.22 21.56
CA GLY A 298 7.82 -3.45 20.33
C GLY A 298 7.47 -1.98 20.58
N LEU A 299 6.47 -1.71 21.43
CA LEU A 299 6.09 -0.34 21.79
C LEU A 299 7.18 0.37 22.62
N ARG A 300 7.77 -0.31 23.60
CA ARG A 300 8.88 0.24 24.42
C ARG A 300 10.04 0.70 23.55
N TRP A 301 10.45 -0.13 22.59
CA TRP A 301 11.52 0.24 21.65
C TRP A 301 11.21 1.56 20.94
N MET A 302 9.98 1.72 20.44
CA MET A 302 9.55 2.94 19.74
C MET A 302 9.64 4.18 20.64
N HIS A 303 9.18 4.09 21.88
CA HIS A 303 9.23 5.21 22.84
C HIS A 303 10.66 5.58 23.26
N GLU A 304 11.55 4.60 23.35
CA GLU A 304 12.94 4.80 23.81
C GLU A 304 13.90 5.25 22.68
N HIS A 305 13.63 4.88 21.42
CA HIS A 305 14.60 5.06 20.33
C HIS A 305 14.16 6.03 19.23
N MET A 306 12.86 6.29 19.10
CA MET A 306 12.41 7.42 18.30
C MET A 306 12.78 8.72 19.00
N LEU A 307 12.88 9.81 18.26
CA LEU A 307 13.26 11.12 18.78
C LEU A 307 12.06 12.06 18.82
N PHE A 308 12.13 13.06 19.70
CA PHE A 308 11.23 14.19 19.71
C PHE A 308 12.01 15.50 19.74
N HIS A 309 11.52 16.50 19.02
CA HIS A 309 12.05 17.86 18.99
C HIS A 309 10.90 18.86 19.21
N SER A 310 10.95 19.68 20.27
CA SER A 310 9.94 20.72 20.49
C SER A 310 9.99 21.81 19.40
N ALA A 311 8.89 22.54 19.21
CA ALA A 311 8.82 23.61 18.22
C ALA A 311 9.87 24.72 18.46
N ASP A 312 10.15 25.03 19.72
CA ASP A 312 11.19 25.98 20.14
C ASP A 312 12.61 25.38 20.19
N GLN A 313 12.74 24.10 19.85
CA GLN A 313 13.98 23.32 19.83
C GLN A 313 14.70 23.18 21.18
N LYS A 314 14.07 23.57 22.31
CA LYS A 314 14.68 23.45 23.64
C LYS A 314 14.64 22.03 24.21
N LEU A 315 13.67 21.22 23.79
CA LEU A 315 13.55 19.82 24.20
C LEU A 315 13.88 18.92 23.01
N GLN A 316 14.96 18.15 23.14
CA GLN A 316 15.41 17.20 22.12
C GLN A 316 15.92 15.92 22.77
N GLY A 317 15.53 14.76 22.26
CA GLY A 317 16.02 13.46 22.77
C GLY A 317 15.06 12.29 22.50
N PRO A 318 15.24 11.15 23.20
CA PRO A 318 14.34 10.00 23.17
C PRO A 318 12.88 10.39 23.37
N PHE A 319 11.99 9.88 22.52
CA PHE A 319 10.62 10.36 22.35
C PHE A 319 9.86 10.43 23.68
N GLY A 320 9.64 9.29 24.36
CA GLY A 320 8.82 9.24 25.57
C GLY A 320 9.35 10.16 26.67
N ALA A 321 10.64 10.02 27.00
CA ALA A 321 11.30 10.80 28.05
C ALA A 321 11.36 12.31 27.76
N THR A 322 11.32 12.71 26.49
CA THR A 322 11.38 14.12 26.09
C THR A 322 9.99 14.74 26.06
N VAL A 323 8.99 14.04 25.50
CA VAL A 323 7.61 14.54 25.43
C VAL A 323 7.00 14.71 26.83
N ASP A 324 7.36 13.85 27.80
CA ASP A 324 6.89 13.98 29.19
C ASP A 324 7.34 15.29 29.88
N LYS A 325 8.36 15.98 29.34
CA LYS A 325 8.84 17.27 29.87
C LYS A 325 8.01 18.47 29.38
N VAL A 326 7.15 18.28 28.37
CA VAL A 326 6.30 19.35 27.83
C VAL A 326 5.25 19.76 28.88
N LYS A 327 5.21 21.06 29.19
CA LYS A 327 4.30 21.64 30.18
C LYS A 327 3.12 22.40 29.57
N ASP A 328 3.26 22.84 28.33
CA ASP A 328 2.24 23.59 27.62
C ASP A 328 0.97 22.75 27.38
N THR A 329 -0.14 23.44 27.08
CA THR A 329 -1.47 22.85 26.86
C THR A 329 -2.29 23.73 25.91
N PHE A 330 -3.42 23.21 25.45
CA PHE A 330 -4.39 23.97 24.64
C PHE A 330 -5.54 24.54 25.47
N HIS A 331 -6.18 25.57 24.94
CA HIS A 331 -7.52 26.00 25.36
C HIS A 331 -8.58 25.08 24.77
N THR A 332 -9.80 25.12 25.31
CA THR A 332 -10.91 24.26 24.86
C THR A 332 -11.94 25.06 24.09
N GLY A 333 -12.25 24.62 22.87
CA GLY A 333 -13.40 25.03 22.09
C GLY A 333 -14.54 24.04 22.23
N THR A 334 -15.78 24.52 22.26
CA THR A 334 -17.01 23.71 22.25
C THR A 334 -18.01 24.23 21.24
N VAL A 335 -18.66 23.31 20.52
CA VAL A 335 -19.82 23.55 19.66
C VAL A 335 -20.91 22.56 20.07
N LYS A 336 -22.05 23.09 20.53
CA LYS A 336 -23.23 22.28 20.85
C LYS A 336 -24.09 22.12 19.60
N GLY A 337 -24.50 20.89 19.33
CA GLY A 337 -25.46 20.59 18.27
C GLY A 337 -26.88 21.04 18.62
N THR A 338 -27.66 21.37 17.60
CA THR A 338 -29.07 21.76 17.71
C THR A 338 -30.00 20.84 16.91
N GLY A 339 -29.45 19.78 16.31
CA GLY A 339 -30.20 18.80 15.54
C GLY A 339 -31.08 17.90 16.42
N LYS A 340 -32.05 17.24 15.80
CA LYS A 340 -32.91 16.25 16.47
C LYS A 340 -32.19 14.90 16.59
N ALA A 341 -32.43 14.19 17.69
CA ALA A 341 -31.93 12.84 17.88
C ALA A 341 -32.45 11.90 16.79
N ALA A 342 -31.55 11.10 16.19
CA ALA A 342 -31.95 10.01 15.32
C ALA A 342 -32.67 8.93 16.17
N GLY A 343 -33.90 8.58 15.81
CA GLY A 343 -34.70 7.57 16.50
C GLY A 343 -34.41 6.13 16.10
N ASP A 344 -33.67 5.92 15.00
CA ASP A 344 -33.32 4.60 14.45
C ASP A 344 -31.86 4.57 13.99
N TYR A 345 -31.23 3.39 14.03
CA TYR A 345 -29.91 3.17 13.44
C TYR A 345 -30.01 2.82 11.95
N LYS A 346 -29.26 3.56 11.12
CA LYS A 346 -29.32 3.46 9.65
C LYS A 346 -27.97 3.12 9.03
N VAL A 347 -27.95 2.15 8.12
CA VAL A 347 -26.78 1.71 7.36
C VAL A 347 -27.02 1.86 5.85
N PRO A 348 -26.32 2.76 5.15
CA PRO A 348 -26.38 2.85 3.69
C PRO A 348 -25.86 1.57 3.03
N TYR A 349 -26.64 0.93 2.17
CA TYR A 349 -26.27 -0.31 1.50
C TYR A 349 -27.12 -0.59 0.25
N ASP A 350 -26.44 -0.88 -0.86
CA ASP A 350 -27.01 -1.30 -2.15
C ASP A 350 -26.19 -2.47 -2.76
N GLY A 351 -25.56 -3.26 -1.89
CA GLY A 351 -24.63 -4.34 -2.26
C GLY A 351 -23.15 -3.96 -2.16
N GLY A 352 -22.30 -4.97 -2.33
CA GLY A 352 -20.85 -4.78 -2.42
C GLY A 352 -20.42 -3.89 -3.60
N TRP A 353 -19.32 -3.16 -3.41
CA TRP A 353 -18.68 -2.35 -4.43
C TRP A 353 -18.17 -3.21 -5.60
N HIS A 354 -18.34 -2.71 -6.82
CA HIS A 354 -17.80 -3.32 -8.04
C HIS A 354 -17.45 -2.21 -9.06
N PRO A 355 -16.47 -2.39 -9.97
CA PRO A 355 -16.11 -1.37 -10.96
C PRO A 355 -17.28 -0.90 -11.86
N SER A 356 -18.30 -1.74 -12.07
CA SER A 356 -19.54 -1.37 -12.79
C SER A 356 -20.54 -0.56 -11.95
N ARG A 357 -20.36 -0.52 -10.62
CA ARG A 357 -21.18 0.23 -9.65
C ARG A 357 -20.28 1.01 -8.67
N PRO A 358 -19.50 1.99 -9.15
CA PRO A 358 -18.44 2.61 -8.35
C PRO A 358 -18.94 3.68 -7.36
N HIS A 359 -20.22 4.03 -7.42
CA HIS A 359 -20.82 5.15 -6.69
C HIS A 359 -21.20 4.74 -5.27
N PRO A 360 -21.24 5.68 -4.30
CA PRO A 360 -21.85 5.47 -2.99
C PRO A 360 -23.27 4.92 -3.08
N PRO A 361 -23.79 4.26 -2.02
CA PRO A 361 -25.20 3.89 -1.97
C PRO A 361 -26.09 5.14 -2.16
N PRO A 362 -27.16 5.06 -2.97
CA PRO A 362 -28.18 6.11 -3.04
C PRO A 362 -28.78 6.45 -1.67
N ALA A 363 -29.32 7.66 -1.51
CA ALA A 363 -29.84 8.13 -0.23
C ALA A 363 -31.06 7.32 0.30
N ASP A 364 -31.80 6.69 -0.60
CA ASP A 364 -32.93 5.80 -0.33
C ASP A 364 -32.52 4.33 -0.12
N ALA A 365 -31.30 3.95 -0.50
CA ALA A 365 -30.74 2.61 -0.28
C ALA A 365 -30.15 2.49 1.14
N VAL A 366 -31.04 2.41 2.13
CA VAL A 366 -30.68 2.40 3.56
C VAL A 366 -31.38 1.25 4.29
N LEU A 367 -30.61 0.51 5.08
CA LEU A 367 -31.08 -0.53 5.98
C LEU A 367 -31.34 0.03 7.37
N SER A 368 -32.44 -0.40 8.00
CA SER A 368 -32.80 -0.05 9.39
C SER A 368 -33.81 -1.04 9.95
N GLY A 369 -33.85 -1.21 11.28
CA GLY A 369 -34.83 -2.09 11.92
C GLY A 369 -34.72 -3.52 11.40
N ALA A 370 -35.84 -4.11 10.95
CA ALA A 370 -35.88 -5.48 10.45
C ALA A 370 -34.93 -5.73 9.26
N SER A 371 -34.90 -4.85 8.26
CA SER A 371 -34.07 -5.05 7.06
C SER A 371 -32.56 -5.05 7.37
N LEU A 372 -32.13 -4.26 8.37
CA LEU A 372 -30.75 -4.28 8.84
C LEU A 372 -30.41 -5.59 9.54
N LYS A 373 -31.34 -6.12 10.34
CA LYS A 373 -31.16 -7.40 11.05
C LYS A 373 -31.10 -8.58 10.08
N ASP A 374 -32.00 -8.60 9.11
CA ASP A 374 -32.00 -9.61 8.04
C ASP A 374 -30.68 -9.58 7.25
N GLN A 375 -30.20 -8.37 6.89
CA GLN A 375 -28.92 -8.24 6.19
C GLN A 375 -27.73 -8.66 7.06
N ALA A 376 -27.75 -8.38 8.36
CA ALA A 376 -26.69 -8.81 9.29
C ALA A 376 -26.59 -10.34 9.33
N ILE A 377 -27.73 -11.03 9.38
CA ILE A 377 -27.81 -12.49 9.31
C ILE A 377 -27.29 -12.99 7.96
N GLN A 378 -27.73 -12.41 6.85
CA GLN A 378 -27.24 -12.77 5.51
C GLN A 378 -25.73 -12.60 5.36
N TRP A 379 -25.15 -11.52 5.89
CA TRP A 379 -23.70 -11.34 5.90
C TRP A 379 -22.99 -12.39 6.76
N SER A 380 -23.58 -12.80 7.89
CA SER A 380 -23.00 -13.85 8.72
C SER A 380 -23.03 -15.22 8.04
N GLU A 381 -24.19 -15.61 7.51
CA GLU A 381 -24.39 -16.87 6.79
C GLU A 381 -23.54 -16.95 5.51
N GLY A 382 -23.42 -15.81 4.80
CA GLY A 382 -22.53 -15.66 3.65
C GLY A 382 -21.04 -15.62 4.01
N GLY A 383 -20.71 -15.54 5.30
CA GLY A 383 -19.33 -15.51 5.79
C GLY A 383 -18.60 -14.18 5.57
N ILE A 384 -19.34 -13.11 5.35
CA ILE A 384 -18.83 -11.74 5.17
C ILE A 384 -18.40 -11.14 6.52
N ILE A 385 -19.14 -11.45 7.59
CA ILE A 385 -18.87 -11.03 8.97
C ILE A 385 -18.96 -12.25 9.91
N GLU A 386 -18.32 -12.17 11.08
CA GLU A 386 -18.48 -13.20 12.12
C GLU A 386 -19.88 -13.10 12.81
N PRO A 387 -20.43 -14.22 13.32
CA PRO A 387 -21.76 -14.22 13.95
C PRO A 387 -21.93 -13.22 15.09
N ASP A 388 -20.92 -13.04 15.92
CA ASP A 388 -20.95 -12.08 17.03
C ASP A 388 -20.93 -10.61 16.55
N ALA A 389 -20.42 -10.32 15.35
CA ALA A 389 -20.58 -9.03 14.69
C ALA A 389 -22.02 -8.80 14.21
N ALA A 390 -22.68 -9.85 13.69
CA ALA A 390 -24.08 -9.77 13.29
C ALA A 390 -24.98 -9.51 14.50
N GLU A 391 -24.76 -10.24 15.60
CA GLU A 391 -25.46 -10.02 16.88
C GLU A 391 -25.27 -8.60 17.40
N ALA A 392 -24.04 -8.08 17.37
CA ALA A 392 -23.75 -6.70 17.78
C ALA A 392 -24.47 -5.66 16.91
N LEU A 393 -24.61 -5.91 15.60
CA LEU A 393 -25.31 -5.01 14.69
C LEU A 393 -26.82 -5.00 14.95
N CYS A 394 -27.41 -6.18 15.19
CA CYS A 394 -28.79 -6.33 15.61
C CYS A 394 -29.06 -5.63 16.94
N TRP A 395 -28.18 -5.85 17.93
CA TRP A 395 -28.28 -5.21 19.24
C TRP A 395 -28.23 -3.68 19.13
N THR A 396 -27.31 -3.14 18.33
CA THR A 396 -27.19 -1.69 18.12
C THR A 396 -28.46 -1.13 17.46
N SER A 397 -29.02 -1.83 16.48
CA SER A 397 -30.29 -1.45 15.86
C SER A 397 -31.41 -1.36 16.89
N ASP A 398 -31.57 -2.39 17.74
CA ASP A 398 -32.63 -2.45 18.74
C ASP A 398 -32.42 -1.42 19.88
N TYR A 399 -31.16 -1.17 20.28
CA TYR A 399 -30.82 -0.18 21.30
C TYR A 399 -31.31 1.22 20.91
N PHE A 400 -31.06 1.63 19.66
CA PHE A 400 -31.45 2.97 19.21
C PHE A 400 -32.93 3.05 18.87
N ALA A 401 -33.53 1.98 18.31
CA ALA A 401 -34.98 1.91 18.10
C ALA A 401 -35.78 2.03 19.42
N SER A 402 -35.18 1.69 20.57
CA SER A 402 -35.80 1.90 21.89
C SER A 402 -35.75 3.36 22.38
N GLY A 403 -35.34 4.32 21.55
CA GLY A 403 -35.26 5.74 21.89
C GLY A 403 -34.05 6.15 22.75
N LYS A 404 -33.08 5.25 22.94
CA LYS A 404 -31.84 5.58 23.66
C LYS A 404 -30.89 6.35 22.75
N SER A 405 -29.92 7.05 23.34
CA SER A 405 -28.93 7.84 22.60
C SER A 405 -27.52 7.70 23.19
N LEU A 406 -26.56 8.43 22.61
CA LEU A 406 -25.19 8.57 23.11
C LEU A 406 -24.98 9.86 23.91
N SER A 407 -26.03 10.55 24.39
CA SER A 407 -25.90 11.84 25.08
C SER A 407 -24.90 11.84 26.25
N ASP A 408 -24.77 10.71 26.93
CA ASP A 408 -23.90 10.54 28.11
C ASP A 408 -22.52 9.94 27.77
N CYS A 409 -22.22 9.82 26.47
CA CYS A 409 -20.99 9.22 25.96
C CYS A 409 -20.05 10.29 25.40
N HIS A 410 -18.78 10.21 25.82
CA HIS A 410 -17.70 11.05 25.30
C HIS A 410 -16.71 10.21 24.51
N VAL A 411 -16.50 10.56 23.25
CA VAL A 411 -15.57 9.85 22.35
C VAL A 411 -14.41 10.77 22.01
N VAL A 412 -13.22 10.48 22.56
CA VAL A 412 -11.99 11.14 22.12
C VAL A 412 -11.62 10.54 20.77
N MET A 413 -11.61 11.37 19.73
CA MET A 413 -11.43 10.92 18.35
C MET A 413 -10.12 11.46 17.79
N ILE A 414 -9.10 10.61 17.79
CA ILE A 414 -7.82 10.87 17.14
C ILE A 414 -7.99 10.57 15.64
N GLY A 415 -7.93 11.63 14.82
CA GLY A 415 -8.26 11.56 13.39
C GLY A 415 -9.73 11.87 13.10
N ALA A 416 -10.30 12.91 13.70
CA ALA A 416 -11.72 13.26 13.57
C ALA A 416 -12.18 13.52 12.12
N GLY A 417 -11.30 14.03 11.26
CA GLY A 417 -11.57 14.25 9.85
C GLY A 417 -11.27 13.07 8.94
N SER A 418 -10.84 11.92 9.49
CA SER A 418 -10.57 10.68 8.76
C SER A 418 -11.80 10.21 7.98
N ALA A 419 -11.58 9.77 6.75
CA ALA A 419 -12.65 9.27 5.86
C ALA A 419 -13.36 8.03 6.42
N MET A 420 -12.61 7.20 7.15
CA MET A 420 -13.08 5.93 7.74
C MET A 420 -13.48 6.07 9.22
N GLY A 421 -13.43 7.28 9.78
CA GLY A 421 -13.75 7.52 11.17
C GLY A 421 -15.27 7.65 11.40
N PRO A 422 -15.81 7.23 12.55
CA PRO A 422 -17.24 7.27 12.85
C PRO A 422 -17.77 8.68 13.22
N PHE A 423 -17.04 9.75 12.90
CA PHE A 423 -17.32 11.12 13.36
C PHE A 423 -18.77 11.57 13.12
N PRO A 424 -19.30 11.53 11.88
CA PRO A 424 -20.66 12.01 11.64
C PRO A 424 -21.70 11.14 12.34
N LYS A 425 -21.48 9.82 12.37
CA LYS A 425 -22.41 8.85 12.94
C LYS A 425 -22.48 8.97 14.46
N LEU A 426 -21.36 9.20 15.14
CA LEU A 426 -21.35 9.46 16.58
C LEU A 426 -22.15 10.71 16.96
N LEU A 427 -21.98 11.79 16.20
CA LEU A 427 -22.72 13.04 16.39
C LEU A 427 -24.21 12.88 16.08
N GLU A 428 -24.56 12.16 15.01
CA GLU A 428 -25.94 11.79 14.65
C GLU A 428 -26.65 11.03 15.78
N MET A 429 -25.94 10.13 16.48
CA MET A 429 -26.47 9.37 17.60
C MET A 429 -26.40 10.12 18.95
N GLY A 430 -25.94 11.37 18.96
CA GLY A 430 -25.97 12.26 20.13
C GLY A 430 -24.71 12.27 21.01
N ALA A 431 -23.59 11.67 20.57
CA ALA A 431 -22.38 11.64 21.36
C ALA A 431 -21.72 13.02 21.50
N THR A 432 -20.93 13.19 22.57
CA THR A 432 -19.93 14.27 22.62
C THR A 432 -18.62 13.77 22.02
N VAL A 433 -18.19 14.33 20.89
CA VAL A 433 -16.93 13.99 20.26
C VAL A 433 -15.85 15.00 20.64
N VAL A 434 -14.75 14.52 21.23
CA VAL A 434 -13.54 15.33 21.48
C VAL A 434 -12.58 15.12 20.32
N ALA A 435 -12.55 16.06 19.39
CA ALA A 435 -11.87 15.92 18.13
C ALA A 435 -10.40 16.36 18.21
N ILE A 436 -9.53 15.49 17.71
CA ILE A 436 -8.12 15.77 17.42
C ILE A 436 -7.91 15.40 15.96
N ASP A 437 -7.28 16.29 15.20
CA ASP A 437 -6.88 15.99 13.84
C ASP A 437 -5.68 16.84 13.46
N ILE A 438 -4.86 16.32 12.55
CA ILE A 438 -3.66 16.99 12.06
C ILE A 438 -4.00 18.03 10.98
N PRO A 439 -3.21 19.10 10.83
CA PRO A 439 -3.33 20.00 9.69
C PRO A 439 -3.13 19.20 8.40
N GLY A 440 -4.13 19.19 7.54
CA GLY A 440 -4.07 18.40 6.31
C GLY A 440 -3.04 18.93 5.30
N SER A 441 -2.68 18.11 4.33
CA SER A 441 -2.09 18.55 3.05
C SER A 441 -2.99 18.08 1.90
N TRP A 442 -3.29 18.96 0.95
CA TRP A 442 -4.01 18.62 -0.28
C TRP A 442 -3.09 17.86 -1.24
N GLY A 443 -3.53 16.67 -1.69
CA GLY A 443 -2.98 15.98 -2.85
C GLY A 443 -1.45 16.03 -2.96
N LYS A 444 -0.93 16.60 -4.06
CA LYS A 444 0.51 16.74 -4.32
C LYS A 444 1.21 17.82 -3.46
N GLY A 445 0.97 17.82 -2.14
CA GLY A 445 1.79 18.53 -1.14
C GLY A 445 1.46 19.99 -0.85
N GLY A 446 0.24 20.47 -1.14
CA GLY A 446 -0.18 21.83 -0.72
C GLY A 446 -0.71 21.83 0.71
N ALA A 447 -0.38 22.84 1.54
CA ALA A 447 -0.95 22.95 2.88
C ALA A 447 -2.48 23.13 2.82
N ARG A 448 -3.25 22.32 3.56
CA ARG A 448 -4.68 22.56 3.76
C ARG A 448 -4.83 23.64 4.83
N PRO A 449 -5.60 24.72 4.61
CA PRO A 449 -5.92 25.64 5.68
C PRO A 449 -6.64 24.86 6.79
N THR A 450 -6.04 24.78 7.98
CA THR A 450 -6.60 24.08 9.15
C THR A 450 -8.03 24.54 9.44
N SER A 451 -8.32 25.83 9.20
CA SER A 451 -9.65 26.43 9.31
C SER A 451 -10.72 25.76 8.44
N SER A 452 -10.37 25.22 7.26
CA SER A 452 -11.33 24.52 6.39
C SER A 452 -11.79 23.18 6.96
N LEU A 453 -10.91 22.48 7.69
CA LEU A 453 -11.24 21.24 8.37
C LEU A 453 -12.20 21.53 9.52
N TRP A 454 -11.86 22.48 10.38
CA TRP A 454 -12.67 22.82 11.55
C TRP A 454 -13.99 23.44 11.17
N LYS A 455 -14.06 24.28 10.11
CA LYS A 455 -15.32 24.74 9.55
C LYS A 455 -16.27 23.59 9.22
N ARG A 456 -15.76 22.53 8.58
CA ARG A 456 -16.55 21.33 8.25
C ARG A 456 -16.98 20.58 9.51
N LEU A 457 -16.07 20.30 10.44
CA LEU A 457 -16.39 19.54 11.67
C LEU A 457 -17.40 20.29 12.54
N CYS A 458 -17.22 21.60 12.74
CA CYS A 458 -18.16 22.45 13.48
C CYS A 458 -19.54 22.52 12.79
N ALA A 459 -19.59 22.58 11.45
CA ALA A 459 -20.86 22.58 10.72
C ALA A 459 -21.63 21.26 10.92
N VAL A 460 -20.95 20.12 10.85
CA VAL A 460 -21.56 18.81 11.12
C VAL A 460 -22.08 18.73 12.56
N ALA A 461 -21.28 19.18 13.53
CA ALA A 461 -21.69 19.20 14.93
C ALA A 461 -22.94 20.05 15.17
N LYS A 462 -22.98 21.29 14.65
CA LYS A 462 -24.15 22.18 14.75
C LYS A 462 -25.43 21.53 14.20
N ALA A 463 -25.33 20.83 13.07
CA ALA A 463 -26.46 20.17 12.42
C ALA A 463 -26.90 18.86 13.11
N SER A 464 -26.15 18.37 14.09
CA SER A 464 -26.39 17.10 14.77
C SER A 464 -26.99 17.31 16.18
N PRO A 465 -27.53 16.27 16.84
CA PRO A 465 -27.86 16.30 18.27
C PRO A 465 -26.62 16.21 19.17
N GLY A 466 -25.48 15.72 18.65
CA GLY A 466 -24.24 15.58 19.40
C GLY A 466 -23.50 16.90 19.61
N SER A 467 -22.42 16.86 20.40
CA SER A 467 -21.58 18.02 20.69
C SER A 467 -20.13 17.77 20.27
N LEU A 468 -19.42 18.84 19.95
CA LEU A 468 -18.02 18.81 19.55
C LEU A 468 -17.16 19.60 20.55
N VAL A 469 -16.07 18.98 21.00
CA VAL A 469 -15.03 19.59 21.83
C VAL A 469 -13.70 19.51 21.07
N PHE A 470 -12.90 20.55 21.05
CA PHE A 470 -11.68 20.62 20.23
C PHE A 470 -10.64 21.59 20.81
N PRO A 471 -9.34 21.45 20.47
CA PRO A 471 -8.31 22.33 20.99
C PRO A 471 -8.32 23.69 20.29
N LEU A 472 -7.99 24.73 21.06
CA LEU A 472 -7.82 26.12 20.60
C LEU A 472 -6.45 26.67 21.01
N SER A 473 -5.88 27.52 20.16
CA SER A 473 -4.64 28.27 20.44
C SER A 473 -4.84 29.45 21.41
N LYS A 474 -6.07 29.92 21.59
CA LYS A 474 -6.48 30.99 22.52
C LYS A 474 -7.84 30.68 23.16
N PRO A 475 -8.24 31.33 24.26
CA PRO A 475 -9.56 31.13 24.85
C PRO A 475 -10.71 31.35 23.85
N GLN A 476 -11.74 30.50 23.88
CA GLN A 476 -12.88 30.61 22.97
C GLN A 476 -13.61 31.96 23.09
N ALA A 477 -13.63 32.56 24.29
CA ALA A 477 -14.23 33.87 24.55
C ALA A 477 -13.51 35.03 23.82
N GLU A 478 -12.25 34.83 23.41
CA GLU A 478 -11.45 35.79 22.64
C GLU A 478 -11.58 35.60 21.12
N CYS A 479 -12.44 34.68 20.68
CA CYS A 479 -12.74 34.48 19.26
C CYS A 479 -13.87 35.43 18.84
N GLY A 480 -13.55 36.48 18.08
CA GLY A 480 -14.51 37.54 17.73
C GLY A 480 -15.50 37.16 16.61
N SER A 481 -15.24 36.06 15.89
CA SER A 481 -16.10 35.56 14.82
C SER A 481 -15.97 34.04 14.66
N GLU A 482 -16.88 33.41 13.90
CA GLU A 482 -16.73 31.99 13.56
C GLU A 482 -15.47 31.69 12.76
N GLN A 483 -15.05 32.63 11.89
CA GLN A 483 -13.81 32.47 11.13
C GLN A 483 -12.60 32.46 12.06
N ASP A 484 -12.54 33.40 13.00
CA ASP A 484 -11.49 33.48 14.02
C ASP A 484 -11.46 32.21 14.88
N LEU A 485 -12.64 31.69 15.27
CA LEU A 485 -12.73 30.39 15.94
C LEU A 485 -12.09 29.26 15.11
N HIS A 486 -12.42 29.16 13.83
CA HIS A 486 -11.87 28.12 12.95
C HIS A 486 -10.35 28.28 12.73
N GLU A 487 -9.84 29.50 12.70
CA GLU A 487 -8.41 29.80 12.57
C GLU A 487 -7.64 29.48 13.85
N ALA A 488 -8.23 29.71 15.02
CA ALA A 488 -7.68 29.33 16.32
C ALA A 488 -7.80 27.81 16.61
N SER A 489 -8.58 27.06 15.83
CA SER A 489 -8.86 25.64 16.05
C SER A 489 -7.74 24.72 15.57
N GLY A 490 -7.47 23.69 16.39
CA GLY A 490 -6.69 22.53 16.01
C GLY A 490 -5.37 22.37 16.74
N CYS A 491 -4.66 21.31 16.35
CA CYS A 491 -3.36 20.91 16.89
C CYS A 491 -2.66 20.04 15.85
N ASP A 492 -1.38 19.74 16.02
CA ASP A 492 -0.65 18.77 15.19
C ASP A 492 -0.12 17.63 16.06
N LEU A 493 -0.75 16.46 16.01
CA LEU A 493 -0.40 15.31 16.85
C LEU A 493 1.06 14.85 16.69
N MET A 494 1.66 15.01 15.51
CA MET A 494 3.05 14.61 15.30
C MET A 494 4.02 15.62 15.93
N LYS A 495 3.60 16.88 16.09
CA LYS A 495 4.44 17.96 16.63
C LYS A 495 4.18 18.30 18.09
N GLN A 496 2.94 18.13 18.54
CA GLN A 496 2.45 18.59 19.85
C GLN A 496 1.80 17.46 20.68
N PRO A 497 2.34 16.23 20.74
CA PRO A 497 1.72 15.13 21.47
C PRO A 497 1.63 15.40 22.98
N GLY A 498 2.57 16.16 23.55
CA GLY A 498 2.61 16.50 24.97
C GLY A 498 1.49 17.47 25.35
N GLU A 499 1.33 18.54 24.58
CA GLU A 499 0.33 19.58 24.77
C GLU A 499 -1.08 19.01 24.59
N ILE A 500 -1.28 18.15 23.59
CA ILE A 500 -2.55 17.43 23.38
C ILE A 500 -2.86 16.52 24.58
N ALA A 501 -1.89 15.74 25.06
CA ALA A 501 -2.08 14.87 26.21
C ALA A 501 -2.42 15.67 27.48
N ASN A 502 -1.73 16.78 27.73
CA ASN A 502 -1.98 17.65 28.88
C ASN A 502 -3.41 18.23 28.84
N TRP A 503 -3.84 18.74 27.67
CA TRP A 503 -5.19 19.26 27.45
C TRP A 503 -6.26 18.20 27.69
N LEU A 504 -6.12 17.02 27.07
CA LEU A 504 -7.11 15.96 27.20
C LEU A 504 -7.18 15.37 28.60
N VAL A 505 -6.05 15.28 29.32
CA VAL A 505 -6.04 14.86 30.73
C VAL A 505 -6.77 15.89 31.59
N ALA A 506 -6.58 17.19 31.36
CA ALA A 506 -7.31 18.24 32.06
C ALA A 506 -8.83 18.16 31.75
N TRP A 507 -9.19 17.95 30.49
CA TRP A 507 -10.58 17.76 30.07
C TRP A 507 -11.21 16.50 30.69
N GLN A 508 -10.52 15.35 30.72
CA GLN A 508 -11.06 14.12 31.33
C GLN A 508 -11.35 14.29 32.83
N LYS A 509 -10.57 15.12 33.52
CA LYS A 509 -10.76 15.44 34.95
C LYS A 509 -11.99 16.33 35.20
N SER A 510 -12.47 17.06 34.21
CA SER A 510 -13.70 17.86 34.33
C SER A 510 -14.97 17.02 34.17
N LEU A 511 -14.85 15.75 33.74
CA LEU A 511 -15.99 14.85 33.58
C LEU A 511 -16.36 14.17 34.90
N PRO A 512 -17.65 13.88 35.14
CA PRO A 512 -18.06 13.13 36.32
C PRO A 512 -17.44 11.72 36.31
N PRO A 513 -17.20 11.10 37.49
CA PRO A 513 -16.58 9.77 37.57
C PRO A 513 -17.31 8.68 36.76
N GLY A 514 -18.64 8.76 36.66
CA GLY A 514 -19.47 7.82 35.90
C GLY A 514 -19.57 8.07 34.39
N ALA A 515 -18.97 9.15 33.86
CA ALA A 515 -19.03 9.43 32.42
C ALA A 515 -18.38 8.28 31.61
N LYS A 516 -19.08 7.85 30.56
CA LYS A 516 -18.58 6.84 29.61
C LYS A 516 -17.62 7.53 28.64
N VAL A 517 -16.36 7.13 28.68
CA VAL A 517 -15.29 7.72 27.87
C VAL A 517 -14.60 6.62 27.07
N ILE A 518 -14.41 6.81 25.76
CA ILE A 518 -13.62 5.93 24.92
C ILE A 518 -12.68 6.73 24.02
N ILE A 519 -11.45 6.25 23.85
CA ILE A 519 -10.41 6.90 23.05
C ILE A 519 -10.24 6.12 21.75
N GLY A 520 -10.72 6.66 20.65
CA GLY A 520 -10.63 6.05 19.32
C GLY A 520 -9.50 6.61 18.47
N ASN A 521 -8.67 5.72 17.92
CA ASN A 521 -7.65 6.07 16.93
C ASN A 521 -8.06 5.62 15.52
N TYR A 522 -8.36 6.61 14.67
CA TYR A 522 -8.78 6.44 13.27
C TYR A 522 -7.80 7.08 12.28
N THR A 523 -6.60 7.40 12.76
CA THR A 523 -5.58 8.05 11.95
C THR A 523 -4.93 7.09 10.96
N TYR A 524 -4.58 7.65 9.79
CA TYR A 524 -3.87 6.98 8.73
C TYR A 524 -3.10 8.02 7.92
N LEU A 525 -1.84 7.70 7.57
CA LEU A 525 -1.02 8.44 6.61
C LEU A 525 -0.17 7.46 5.80
N ASP A 526 0.51 7.97 4.77
CA ASP A 526 1.40 7.16 3.96
C ASP A 526 2.84 7.16 4.51
N GLY A 527 3.52 6.01 4.39
CA GLY A 527 4.95 5.89 4.64
C GLY A 527 5.35 6.22 6.08
N GLU A 528 6.41 7.02 6.22
CA GLU A 528 7.02 7.35 7.52
C GLU A 528 6.10 8.13 8.48
N LEU A 529 5.21 8.95 7.92
CA LEU A 529 4.31 9.80 8.70
C LEU A 529 3.31 8.96 9.48
N HIS A 530 2.90 7.80 8.96
CA HIS A 530 1.99 6.89 9.65
C HIS A 530 2.61 6.34 10.93
N VAL A 531 3.90 5.99 10.90
CA VAL A 531 4.61 5.46 12.06
C VAL A 531 4.77 6.54 13.13
N LYS A 532 5.15 7.76 12.73
CA LYS A 532 5.22 8.93 13.63
C LYS A 532 3.86 9.20 14.29
N LEU A 533 2.79 9.18 13.50
CA LEU A 533 1.43 9.40 13.96
C LEU A 533 0.95 8.30 14.91
N ALA A 534 1.25 7.03 14.61
CA ALA A 534 0.93 5.90 15.48
C ALA A 534 1.66 5.98 16.83
N LEU A 535 2.93 6.38 16.85
CA LEU A 535 3.69 6.61 18.08
C LEU A 535 3.08 7.73 18.94
N CYS A 536 2.79 8.88 18.34
CA CYS A 536 2.18 9.99 19.07
C CYS A 536 0.78 9.65 19.59
N ALA A 537 -0.04 8.93 18.82
CA ALA A 537 -1.34 8.45 19.27
C ALA A 537 -1.21 7.45 20.42
N ASP A 538 -0.26 6.52 20.37
CA ASP A 538 0.04 5.57 21.45
C ASP A 538 0.37 6.29 22.77
N TYR A 539 1.23 7.32 22.70
CA TYR A 539 1.59 8.16 23.85
C TYR A 539 0.36 8.85 24.45
N VAL A 540 -0.48 9.49 23.63
CA VAL A 540 -1.70 10.17 24.11
C VAL A 540 -2.66 9.16 24.76
N ILE A 541 -2.88 8.00 24.13
CA ILE A 541 -3.74 6.94 24.68
C ILE A 541 -3.22 6.50 26.05
N GLN A 542 -1.93 6.22 26.18
CA GLN A 542 -1.33 5.79 27.44
C GLN A 542 -1.50 6.84 28.55
N ARG A 543 -1.26 8.12 28.24
CA ARG A 543 -1.43 9.24 29.19
C ARG A 543 -2.87 9.38 29.67
N LEU A 544 -3.85 9.22 28.78
CA LEU A 544 -5.27 9.31 29.13
C LEU A 544 -5.76 8.09 29.90
N ARG A 545 -5.35 6.89 29.50
CA ARG A 545 -5.64 5.65 30.24
C ARG A 545 -5.12 5.70 31.67
N LYS A 546 -3.90 6.22 31.87
CA LYS A 546 -3.33 6.44 33.20
C LYS A 546 -4.14 7.46 34.02
N ALA A 547 -4.63 8.53 33.39
CA ALA A 547 -5.41 9.56 34.08
C ALA A 547 -6.84 9.13 34.42
N ARG A 548 -7.47 8.28 33.57
CA ARG A 548 -8.81 7.75 33.78
C ARG A 548 -8.86 6.25 33.44
N PRO A 549 -8.52 5.35 34.39
CA PRO A 549 -8.50 3.91 34.16
C PRO A 549 -9.85 3.27 33.77
N SER A 550 -10.97 3.98 33.92
CA SER A 550 -12.29 3.54 33.45
C SER A 550 -12.56 3.79 31.95
N CYS A 551 -11.72 4.56 31.24
CA CYS A 551 -11.98 4.85 29.83
C CYS A 551 -11.61 3.69 28.88
N GLY A 552 -12.44 3.37 27.90
CA GLY A 552 -12.11 2.37 26.88
C GLY A 552 -11.13 2.92 25.83
N VAL A 553 -10.63 2.03 24.97
CA VAL A 553 -9.92 2.39 23.74
C VAL A 553 -10.57 1.75 22.52
N ALA A 554 -10.43 2.39 21.36
CA ALA A 554 -10.95 1.90 20.10
C ALA A 554 -9.91 2.04 18.97
N PHE A 555 -9.85 1.02 18.13
CA PHE A 555 -8.98 0.97 16.95
C PHE A 555 -9.75 0.42 15.76
N LEU A 556 -9.57 1.06 14.61
CA LEU A 556 -10.04 0.50 13.35
C LEU A 556 -8.95 -0.43 12.78
N CYS A 557 -9.04 -1.71 13.13
CA CYS A 557 -8.10 -2.74 12.72
C CYS A 557 -8.24 -3.04 11.22
N THR A 558 -7.12 -3.14 10.53
CA THR A 558 -7.10 -3.45 9.09
C THR A 558 -7.30 -4.95 8.87
N PRO A 559 -8.00 -5.38 7.82
CA PRO A 559 -8.02 -6.79 7.42
C PRO A 559 -6.66 -7.24 6.87
N THR A 560 -5.78 -6.28 6.52
CA THR A 560 -4.48 -6.55 5.89
C THR A 560 -3.32 -6.77 6.88
N ASP A 561 -3.62 -7.37 8.04
CA ASP A 561 -2.65 -7.77 9.05
C ASP A 561 -2.84 -9.25 9.44
N ILE A 562 -1.98 -9.78 10.32
CA ILE A 562 -2.11 -11.14 10.85
C ILE A 562 -3.08 -11.15 12.02
N HIS A 563 -4.14 -11.98 11.90
CA HIS A 563 -5.21 -12.11 12.89
C HIS A 563 -5.43 -13.56 13.30
N VAL A 564 -5.91 -13.75 14.52
CA VAL A 564 -6.50 -15.03 14.95
C VAL A 564 -7.86 -15.18 14.25
N ARG A 565 -8.13 -16.39 13.75
CA ARG A 565 -9.39 -16.73 13.08
C ARG A 565 -10.24 -17.66 13.94
N THR A 566 -11.56 -17.61 13.74
CA THR A 566 -12.51 -18.56 14.35
C THR A 566 -12.39 -19.95 13.71
N ASP A 567 -12.84 -21.00 14.39
CA ASP A 567 -12.86 -22.37 13.83
C ASP A 567 -13.81 -22.50 12.64
N ALA A 568 -14.89 -21.70 12.62
CA ALA A 568 -15.79 -21.62 11.47
C ALA A 568 -15.07 -21.02 10.25
N SER A 569 -14.33 -19.91 10.44
CA SER A 569 -13.53 -19.31 9.37
C SER A 569 -12.36 -20.22 8.93
N ASP A 570 -11.62 -20.78 9.90
CA ASP A 570 -11.04 -22.14 9.93
C ASP A 570 -11.39 -23.10 8.78
N ALA A 571 -12.47 -23.84 9.05
CA ALA A 571 -13.05 -24.85 8.19
C ALA A 571 -13.49 -24.27 6.84
N ALA A 572 -14.08 -23.07 6.81
CA ALA A 572 -14.56 -22.46 5.58
C ALA A 572 -13.41 -22.21 4.58
N ALA A 573 -12.27 -21.66 5.01
CA ALA A 573 -11.15 -21.45 4.09
C ALA A 573 -10.56 -22.78 3.59
N ARG A 574 -10.49 -23.82 4.44
CA ARG A 574 -10.03 -25.14 4.03
C ARG A 574 -10.98 -25.78 3.02
N SER A 575 -12.29 -25.69 3.26
CA SER A 575 -13.32 -26.21 2.36
C SER A 575 -13.40 -25.44 1.05
N ASN A 576 -13.10 -24.14 1.05
CA ASN A 576 -13.07 -23.32 -0.16
C ASN A 576 -11.82 -23.57 -1.02
N TYR A 577 -10.76 -24.16 -0.44
CA TYR A 577 -9.55 -24.50 -1.20
C TYR A 577 -9.87 -25.60 -2.22
N GLY A 578 -9.60 -25.33 -3.50
CA GLY A 578 -9.96 -26.25 -4.58
C GLY A 578 -11.45 -26.28 -4.98
N ALA A 579 -12.32 -25.47 -4.37
CA ALA A 579 -13.76 -25.43 -4.66
C ALA A 579 -14.15 -24.70 -5.98
N GLY A 580 -13.16 -24.29 -6.80
CA GLY A 580 -13.37 -23.74 -8.15
C GLY A 580 -13.74 -24.82 -9.17
N LEU A 581 -13.19 -24.78 -10.40
CA LEU A 581 -13.33 -25.84 -11.44
C LEU A 581 -12.66 -27.19 -11.03
N GLY A 582 -12.79 -27.61 -9.77
CA GLY A 582 -12.28 -28.85 -9.21
C GLY A 582 -10.76 -28.92 -9.06
N SER A 583 -10.28 -30.13 -8.79
CA SER A 583 -8.86 -30.52 -8.63
C SER A 583 -8.04 -30.51 -9.94
N MET A 584 -8.55 -29.90 -11.02
CA MET A 584 -7.88 -29.82 -12.33
C MET A 584 -7.72 -28.37 -12.82
N GLY A 585 -6.81 -27.60 -12.22
CA GLY A 585 -5.89 -26.85 -13.10
C GLY A 585 -5.90 -25.32 -13.17
N VAL A 586 -6.77 -24.55 -12.50
CA VAL A 586 -6.58 -23.07 -12.49
C VAL A 586 -5.46 -22.67 -11.52
N GLU A 587 -5.39 -23.30 -10.34
CA GLU A 587 -4.26 -23.11 -9.42
C GLU A 587 -2.97 -23.65 -10.00
N LEU A 588 -2.99 -24.85 -10.60
CA LEU A 588 -1.81 -25.42 -11.24
C LEU A 588 -1.32 -24.55 -12.39
N LEU A 589 -2.23 -24.04 -13.24
CA LEU A 589 -1.89 -23.10 -14.29
C LEU A 589 -1.39 -21.76 -13.72
N ALA A 590 -2.05 -21.21 -12.71
CA ALA A 590 -1.63 -19.98 -12.06
C ALA A 590 -0.25 -20.13 -11.40
N HIS A 591 0.02 -21.25 -10.74
CA HIS A 591 1.31 -21.58 -10.15
C HIS A 591 2.36 -21.79 -11.24
N ALA A 592 2.05 -22.51 -12.32
CA ALA A 592 2.95 -22.70 -13.45
C ALA A 592 3.30 -21.35 -14.14
N LEU A 593 2.32 -20.49 -14.37
CA LEU A 593 2.49 -19.18 -15.00
C LEU A 593 3.23 -18.17 -14.10
N SER A 594 3.15 -18.32 -12.78
CA SER A 594 3.70 -17.37 -11.81
C SER A 594 4.92 -17.87 -11.04
N GLY A 595 5.37 -19.09 -11.29
CA GLY A 595 6.41 -19.75 -10.49
C GLY A 595 5.97 -20.01 -9.03
N GLY A 596 4.68 -20.27 -8.81
CA GLY A 596 4.09 -20.54 -7.49
C GLY A 596 3.79 -19.30 -6.64
N SER A 597 3.85 -18.10 -7.22
CA SER A 597 3.62 -16.85 -6.48
C SER A 597 2.16 -16.39 -6.43
N TRP A 598 1.28 -16.96 -7.25
CA TRP A 598 -0.16 -16.67 -7.26
C TRP A 598 -0.97 -17.75 -6.54
N LEU A 599 -2.11 -17.36 -5.95
CA LEU A 599 -3.03 -18.28 -5.27
C LEU A 599 -2.33 -19.15 -4.22
N VAL A 600 -1.51 -18.53 -3.36
CA VAL A 600 -0.81 -19.23 -2.27
C VAL A 600 -1.79 -19.45 -1.13
N LYS A 601 -1.82 -20.66 -0.58
CA LYS A 601 -2.67 -21.07 0.54
C LYS A 601 -2.55 -20.15 1.78
N ASN A 602 -3.67 -19.85 2.42
CA ASN A 602 -3.78 -18.96 3.59
C ASN A 602 -4.23 -19.66 4.88
N PHE A 603 -3.86 -20.92 5.03
CA PHE A 603 -4.10 -21.68 6.25
C PHE A 603 -2.93 -22.63 6.49
N ASP A 604 -2.35 -22.53 7.69
CA ASP A 604 -1.22 -23.32 8.12
C ASP A 604 -1.62 -24.28 9.24
N ALA A 605 -0.65 -25.02 9.78
CA ALA A 605 -0.84 -25.75 11.03
C ALA A 605 -1.17 -24.73 12.16
N PRO A 606 -2.14 -25.06 13.03
CA PRO A 606 -2.42 -24.27 14.23
C PRO A 606 -1.16 -24.08 15.08
N VAL A 607 -1.13 -23.01 15.86
CA VAL A 607 -0.10 -22.78 16.88
C VAL A 607 -0.55 -23.46 18.17
N PRO A 608 0.20 -24.44 18.70
CA PRO A 608 -0.07 -24.96 20.02
C PRO A 608 0.22 -23.89 21.06
N SER A 609 -0.78 -23.57 21.88
CA SER A 609 -0.68 -22.61 22.97
C SER A 609 -0.48 -23.35 24.29
N SER A 610 0.19 -22.71 25.25
CA SER A 610 0.47 -23.23 26.58
C SER A 610 -0.76 -23.59 27.41
N ASP A 611 -1.93 -23.04 27.05
CA ASP A 611 -3.24 -23.34 27.64
C ASP A 611 -3.92 -24.59 27.02
N GLY A 612 -3.23 -25.29 26.11
CA GLY A 612 -3.74 -26.48 25.43
C GLY A 612 -4.59 -26.18 24.19
N LYS A 613 -4.81 -24.90 23.85
CA LYS A 613 -5.53 -24.53 22.62
C LYS A 613 -4.65 -24.66 21.38
N GLU A 614 -5.32 -24.94 20.27
CA GLU A 614 -4.75 -24.81 18.93
C GLU A 614 -5.25 -23.52 18.27
N ILE A 615 -4.40 -22.49 18.25
CA ILE A 615 -4.75 -21.17 17.73
C ILE A 615 -4.49 -21.11 16.21
N LYS A 616 -5.52 -20.76 15.44
CA LYS A 616 -5.44 -20.65 13.98
C LYS A 616 -5.24 -19.19 13.57
N LEU A 617 -4.50 -18.97 12.50
CA LEU A 617 -4.18 -17.64 11.99
C LEU A 617 -4.60 -17.48 10.53
N VAL A 618 -4.84 -16.23 10.16
CA VAL A 618 -4.99 -15.78 8.76
C VAL A 618 -3.89 -14.78 8.44
N ASP A 619 -3.22 -14.99 7.30
CA ASP A 619 -2.23 -14.07 6.76
C ASP A 619 -2.91 -13.07 5.79
N GLY A 620 -3.32 -11.94 6.36
CA GLY A 620 -3.88 -10.82 5.62
C GLY A 620 -2.82 -9.87 5.05
N LEU A 621 -1.52 -10.06 5.32
CA LEU A 621 -0.50 -9.07 4.98
C LEU A 621 -0.46 -8.79 3.48
N SER A 622 -0.29 -7.51 3.16
CA SER A 622 -0.08 -7.04 1.79
C SER A 622 1.28 -6.34 1.69
N VAL A 623 2.25 -7.01 1.05
CA VAL A 623 3.60 -6.46 0.78
C VAL A 623 3.55 -5.17 -0.05
N ALA A 624 2.47 -4.99 -0.82
CA ALA A 624 2.21 -3.79 -1.60
C ALA A 624 2.03 -2.55 -0.72
N GLN A 625 1.43 -2.68 0.48
CA GLN A 625 1.27 -1.57 1.43
C GLN A 625 2.58 -1.16 2.11
N GLY A 626 3.53 -2.09 2.18
CA GLY A 626 4.90 -1.84 2.65
C GLY A 626 5.08 -1.88 4.17
N PRO A 627 6.35 -1.88 4.63
CA PRO A 627 6.70 -2.16 6.02
C PRO A 627 6.24 -1.10 7.01
N ASN A 628 6.22 0.19 6.64
CA ASN A 628 5.82 1.27 7.54
C ASN A 628 4.33 1.21 7.87
N TYR A 629 3.48 0.85 6.89
CA TYR A 629 2.06 0.60 7.13
C TYR A 629 1.87 -0.55 8.12
N ALA A 630 2.54 -1.68 7.87
CA ALA A 630 2.43 -2.86 8.71
C ALA A 630 2.92 -2.59 10.14
N LEU A 631 4.01 -1.84 10.32
CA LEU A 631 4.49 -1.41 11.63
C LEU A 631 3.46 -0.53 12.35
N ALA A 632 2.95 0.51 11.69
CA ALA A 632 1.99 1.44 12.29
C ALA A 632 0.70 0.73 12.74
N LYS A 633 0.17 -0.18 11.91
CA LYS A 633 -1.00 -1.01 12.27
C LYS A 633 -0.69 -2.01 13.37
N ARG A 634 0.48 -2.63 13.35
CA ARG A 634 0.90 -3.55 14.42
C ARG A 634 1.06 -2.84 15.77
N MET A 635 1.55 -1.59 15.79
CA MET A 635 1.58 -0.78 17.01
C MET A 635 0.19 -0.55 17.61
N GLN A 636 -0.82 -0.30 16.76
CA GLN A 636 -2.22 -0.19 17.20
C GLN A 636 -2.71 -1.51 17.82
N HIS A 637 -2.38 -2.66 17.23
CA HIS A 637 -2.71 -3.97 17.79
C HIS A 637 -1.98 -4.25 19.10
N TRP A 638 -0.71 -3.87 19.22
CA TRP A 638 0.05 -4.02 20.46
C TRP A 638 -0.60 -3.20 21.58
N ARG A 639 -0.96 -1.94 21.33
CA ARG A 639 -1.66 -1.12 22.33
C ARG A 639 -2.99 -1.73 22.73
N ALA A 640 -3.79 -2.17 21.76
CA ALA A 640 -5.06 -2.83 22.01
C ALA A 640 -4.91 -4.05 22.95
N GLN A 641 -3.91 -4.91 22.71
CA GLN A 641 -3.61 -6.04 23.60
C GLN A 641 -3.29 -5.57 25.01
N LEU A 642 -2.36 -4.63 25.16
CA LEU A 642 -1.93 -4.16 26.49
C LEU A 642 -3.06 -3.49 27.27
N GLU A 643 -3.94 -2.73 26.61
CA GLU A 643 -5.10 -2.13 27.30
C GLU A 643 -6.14 -3.18 27.69
N PHE A 644 -6.35 -4.22 26.87
CA PHE A 644 -7.26 -5.31 27.20
C PHE A 644 -6.73 -6.11 28.39
N GLU A 645 -5.42 -6.39 28.44
CA GLU A 645 -4.75 -6.98 29.60
C GLU A 645 -4.77 -6.09 30.84
N ALA A 646 -4.79 -4.78 30.66
CA ALA A 646 -4.95 -3.82 31.75
C ALA A 646 -6.42 -3.65 32.22
N GLY A 647 -7.35 -4.47 31.72
CA GLY A 647 -8.75 -4.47 32.12
C GLY A 647 -9.62 -3.40 31.45
N ALA A 648 -9.15 -2.75 30.38
CA ALA A 648 -9.94 -1.78 29.63
C ALA A 648 -10.88 -2.47 28.62
N VAL A 649 -12.01 -1.83 28.33
CA VAL A 649 -12.80 -2.15 27.12
C VAL A 649 -12.00 -1.75 25.88
N VAL A 650 -11.82 -2.67 24.93
CA VAL A 650 -11.00 -2.47 23.72
C VAL A 650 -11.80 -2.79 22.46
N SER A 651 -12.44 -1.78 21.89
CA SER A 651 -13.17 -1.92 20.62
C SER A 651 -12.19 -2.01 19.44
N SER A 652 -11.91 -3.23 18.99
CA SER A 652 -10.83 -3.58 18.06
C SER A 652 -11.34 -4.44 16.90
N MET A 653 -12.44 -4.00 16.31
CA MET A 653 -13.10 -4.67 15.19
C MET A 653 -12.23 -4.60 13.92
N VAL A 654 -12.14 -5.72 13.21
CA VAL A 654 -11.44 -5.82 11.92
C VAL A 654 -12.38 -5.34 10.81
N ALA A 655 -11.99 -4.26 10.14
CA ALA A 655 -12.77 -3.67 9.07
C ALA A 655 -12.71 -4.52 7.78
N PRO A 656 -13.71 -4.42 6.88
CA PRO A 656 -13.64 -5.05 5.58
C PRO A 656 -12.63 -4.32 4.68
N SER A 657 -12.30 -4.92 3.54
CA SER A 657 -11.66 -4.17 2.46
C SER A 657 -12.67 -3.16 1.90
N THR A 658 -12.38 -1.87 2.05
CA THR A 658 -13.29 -0.78 1.67
C THR A 658 -12.82 -0.09 0.41
N ALA A 659 -13.73 0.13 -0.54
CA ALA A 659 -13.50 0.87 -1.77
C ALA A 659 -13.49 2.39 -1.53
N THR A 660 -12.47 2.89 -0.82
CA THR A 660 -12.28 4.33 -0.63
C THR A 660 -11.72 4.99 -1.89
N LEU A 661 -11.99 6.28 -2.07
CA LEU A 661 -11.39 7.08 -3.15
C LEU A 661 -9.85 6.98 -3.17
N SER A 662 -9.22 6.93 -2.00
CA SER A 662 -7.76 6.78 -1.87
C SER A 662 -7.23 5.43 -2.33
N VAL A 663 -8.06 4.40 -2.49
CA VAL A 663 -7.64 3.10 -3.02
C VAL A 663 -8.01 2.95 -4.49
N ILE A 664 -9.27 3.25 -4.85
CA ILE A 664 -9.79 3.00 -6.21
C ILE A 664 -9.25 3.97 -7.27
N HIS A 665 -8.64 5.09 -6.89
CA HIS A 665 -7.95 5.97 -7.85
C HIS A 665 -6.81 5.25 -8.59
N ASN A 666 -6.25 4.19 -7.99
CA ASN A 666 -5.33 3.29 -8.65
C ASN A 666 -6.11 2.20 -9.41
N LYS A 667 -6.11 2.29 -10.74
CA LYS A 667 -6.86 1.39 -11.63
C LYS A 667 -6.54 -0.09 -11.41
N THR A 668 -5.30 -0.43 -11.09
CA THR A 668 -4.89 -1.82 -10.84
C THR A 668 -5.58 -2.39 -9.60
N PHE A 669 -5.71 -1.60 -8.53
CA PHE A 669 -6.48 -2.02 -7.35
C PHE A 669 -7.97 -2.11 -7.65
N ALA A 670 -8.53 -1.17 -8.40
CA ALA A 670 -9.93 -1.22 -8.82
C ALA A 670 -10.24 -2.49 -9.66
N TRP A 671 -9.36 -2.88 -10.58
CA TRP A 671 -9.51 -4.12 -11.36
C TRP A 671 -9.39 -5.37 -10.51
N ALA A 672 -8.43 -5.41 -9.57
CA ALA A 672 -8.32 -6.50 -8.62
C ALA A 672 -9.59 -6.62 -7.76
N TYR A 673 -10.15 -5.50 -7.29
CA TYR A 673 -11.40 -5.51 -6.53
C TYR A 673 -12.58 -6.03 -7.35
N GLY A 674 -12.61 -5.78 -8.67
CA GLY A 674 -13.64 -6.35 -9.55
C GLY A 674 -13.64 -7.88 -9.62
N GLY A 675 -12.48 -8.53 -9.46
CA GLY A 675 -12.38 -10.00 -9.48
C GLY A 675 -12.52 -10.66 -8.10
N MET A 676 -12.41 -9.91 -7.01
CA MET A 676 -12.46 -10.44 -5.65
C MET A 676 -13.78 -11.16 -5.27
N PRO A 677 -14.97 -10.78 -5.78
CA PRO A 677 -16.21 -11.54 -5.53
C PRO A 677 -16.13 -13.01 -5.93
N TYR A 678 -15.29 -13.36 -6.92
CA TYR A 678 -15.03 -14.76 -7.29
C TYR A 678 -14.48 -15.58 -6.12
N PHE A 679 -13.71 -14.96 -5.24
CA PHE A 679 -13.15 -15.57 -4.04
C PHE A 679 -14.01 -15.32 -2.79
N LYS A 680 -15.31 -15.03 -2.97
CA LYS A 680 -16.31 -14.79 -1.91
C LYS A 680 -16.01 -13.56 -1.04
N TYR A 681 -15.29 -12.58 -1.58
CA TYR A 681 -15.11 -11.29 -0.91
C TYR A 681 -16.27 -10.36 -1.23
N GLU A 682 -16.76 -9.66 -0.21
CA GLU A 682 -17.60 -8.49 -0.39
C GLU A 682 -16.80 -7.23 -0.05
N LEU A 683 -16.61 -6.37 -1.06
CA LEU A 683 -15.91 -5.11 -0.91
C LEU A 683 -16.91 -4.07 -0.46
N PHE A 684 -16.71 -3.48 0.70
CA PHE A 684 -17.70 -2.55 1.24
C PHE A 684 -17.50 -1.16 0.62
N LYS A 685 -18.60 -0.43 0.42
CA LYS A 685 -18.55 1.01 0.16
C LYS A 685 -18.16 1.75 1.44
N GLN A 686 -17.63 2.96 1.30
CA GLN A 686 -17.11 3.73 2.43
C GLN A 686 -18.21 4.04 3.46
N GLU A 687 -19.39 4.44 2.99
CA GLU A 687 -20.55 4.79 3.80
C GLU A 687 -21.06 3.59 4.60
N THR A 688 -21.16 2.42 3.95
CA THR A 688 -21.53 1.16 4.61
C THR A 688 -20.52 0.78 5.68
N THR A 689 -19.22 0.85 5.37
CA THR A 689 -18.17 0.53 6.35
C THR A 689 -18.24 1.48 7.55
N ASN A 690 -18.36 2.79 7.31
CA ASN A 690 -18.43 3.78 8.39
C ASN A 690 -19.62 3.50 9.32
N ALA A 691 -20.79 3.15 8.76
CA ALA A 691 -21.97 2.84 9.56
C ALA A 691 -21.84 1.50 10.31
N VAL A 692 -21.34 0.43 9.68
CA VAL A 692 -21.19 -0.87 10.37
C VAL A 692 -20.13 -0.79 11.46
N MET A 693 -18.97 -0.18 11.20
CA MET A 693 -17.90 -0.08 12.18
C MET A 693 -18.24 0.87 13.34
N ALA A 694 -19.03 1.92 13.09
CA ALA A 694 -19.60 2.74 14.15
C ALA A 694 -20.58 1.95 15.03
N ALA A 695 -21.36 1.04 14.44
CA ALA A 695 -22.28 0.20 15.20
C ALA A 695 -21.54 -0.74 16.17
N MET A 696 -20.42 -1.33 15.71
CA MET A 696 -19.56 -2.18 16.56
C MET A 696 -18.99 -1.37 17.73
N LEU A 697 -18.44 -0.19 17.45
CA LEU A 697 -17.93 0.72 18.47
C LEU A 697 -18.99 1.06 19.53
N MET A 698 -20.20 1.41 19.08
CA MET A 698 -21.30 1.78 19.97
C MET A 698 -21.74 0.59 20.82
N HIS A 699 -21.84 -0.60 20.22
CA HIS A 699 -22.11 -1.83 20.95
C HIS A 699 -21.08 -2.06 22.06
N ASP A 700 -19.79 -1.97 21.76
CA ASP A 700 -18.73 -2.22 22.74
C ASP A 700 -18.68 -1.19 23.86
N LEU A 701 -19.01 0.07 23.54
CA LEU A 701 -19.10 1.16 24.49
C LEU A 701 -20.31 1.02 25.43
N LEU A 702 -21.43 0.53 24.93
CA LEU A 702 -22.72 0.56 25.63
C LEU A 702 -23.12 -0.78 26.26
N ASN A 703 -22.71 -1.89 25.67
CA ASN A 703 -23.08 -3.23 26.09
C ASN A 703 -21.97 -3.85 26.97
N ALA A 704 -22.22 -3.93 28.27
CA ALA A 704 -21.29 -4.56 29.21
C ALA A 704 -21.03 -6.05 28.90
N ALA A 705 -21.92 -6.73 28.16
CA ALA A 705 -21.77 -8.11 27.74
C ALA A 705 -20.98 -8.30 26.42
N SER A 706 -20.41 -7.22 25.86
CA SER A 706 -19.58 -7.27 24.65
C SER A 706 -18.32 -8.14 24.85
N PRO A 707 -17.86 -8.87 23.81
CA PRO A 707 -16.58 -9.59 23.85
C PRO A 707 -15.36 -8.67 24.03
N LYS A 708 -15.51 -7.36 23.78
CA LYS A 708 -14.45 -6.37 23.95
C LYS A 708 -14.28 -5.88 25.39
N ASN A 709 -15.17 -6.30 26.30
CA ASN A 709 -15.02 -6.09 27.73
C ASN A 709 -14.27 -7.29 28.36
N PRO A 710 -13.11 -7.07 29.01
CA PRO A 710 -12.33 -8.14 29.67
C PRO A 710 -13.12 -8.97 30.68
N ALA A 711 -14.18 -8.43 31.28
CA ALA A 711 -15.06 -9.18 32.18
C ALA A 711 -15.71 -10.40 31.51
N ASN A 712 -15.82 -10.42 30.17
CA ASN A 712 -16.44 -11.50 29.41
C ASN A 712 -15.45 -12.48 28.77
N ARG A 713 -14.15 -12.41 29.11
CA ARG A 713 -13.10 -13.26 28.50
C ARG A 713 -13.47 -14.76 28.51
N ALA A 714 -13.94 -15.27 29.65
CA ALA A 714 -14.32 -16.67 29.79
C ALA A 714 -15.49 -17.05 28.85
N LYS A 715 -16.50 -16.18 28.73
CA LYS A 715 -17.66 -16.40 27.86
C LYS A 715 -17.26 -16.52 26.39
N PHE A 716 -16.30 -15.70 25.95
CA PHE A 716 -15.84 -15.65 24.55
C PHE A 716 -14.53 -16.42 24.31
N GLN A 717 -14.06 -17.18 25.31
CA GLN A 717 -12.84 -17.98 25.26
C GLN A 717 -11.64 -17.16 24.76
N ILE A 718 -11.42 -15.99 25.37
CA ILE A 718 -10.28 -15.10 25.09
C ILE A 718 -9.25 -15.31 26.21
N ASP A 719 -8.40 -16.31 26.04
CA ASP A 719 -7.34 -16.63 27.00
C ASP A 719 -6.03 -15.93 26.63
N ASN A 720 -5.81 -15.75 25.32
CA ASN A 720 -4.73 -14.92 24.78
C ASN A 720 -5.31 -13.63 24.17
N SER A 721 -4.74 -12.46 24.48
CA SER A 721 -5.24 -11.17 23.95
C SER A 721 -5.21 -11.04 22.43
N LEU A 722 -4.45 -11.87 21.70
CA LEU A 722 -4.55 -11.93 20.24
C LEU A 722 -5.89 -12.51 19.75
N GLU A 723 -6.57 -13.33 20.56
CA GLU A 723 -7.90 -13.84 20.26
C GLU A 723 -8.96 -12.72 20.29
N LEU A 724 -8.67 -11.58 20.94
CA LEU A 724 -9.57 -10.42 20.95
C LEU A 724 -9.94 -9.97 19.53
N PHE A 725 -9.01 -10.02 18.59
CA PHE A 725 -9.26 -9.53 17.23
C PHE A 725 -10.19 -10.43 16.43
N ARG A 726 -10.39 -11.69 16.85
CA ARG A 726 -11.29 -12.64 16.17
C ARG A 726 -12.77 -12.35 16.41
N THR A 727 -13.09 -11.60 17.46
CA THR A 727 -14.47 -11.29 17.84
C THR A 727 -14.97 -10.04 17.10
N GLN A 728 -16.24 -10.06 16.72
CA GLN A 728 -16.94 -9.01 15.97
C GLN A 728 -16.18 -8.54 14.71
N ALA A 729 -15.55 -9.49 14.00
CA ALA A 729 -14.80 -9.17 12.80
C ALA A 729 -15.72 -9.00 11.59
N VAL A 730 -15.56 -7.90 10.86
CA VAL A 730 -16.30 -7.54 9.64
C VAL A 730 -15.36 -7.70 8.45
N HIS A 731 -14.69 -8.83 8.34
CA HIS A 731 -13.51 -8.99 7.47
C HIS A 731 -13.86 -9.10 5.96
N GLY A 732 -15.13 -8.97 5.56
CA GLY A 732 -15.56 -8.93 4.16
C GLY A 732 -15.33 -10.24 3.39
N GLY A 733 -15.34 -11.38 4.08
CA GLY A 733 -15.03 -12.70 3.49
C GLY A 733 -13.54 -13.09 3.49
N LEU A 734 -12.60 -12.16 3.77
CA LEU A 734 -11.16 -12.42 3.72
C LEU A 734 -10.73 -13.66 4.52
N TRP A 735 -11.27 -13.85 5.72
CA TRP A 735 -10.84 -14.94 6.61
C TRP A 735 -11.33 -16.32 6.18
N ARG A 736 -12.34 -16.36 5.30
CA ARG A 736 -12.89 -17.57 4.69
C ARG A 736 -12.30 -17.82 3.30
N SER A 737 -11.48 -16.91 2.78
CA SER A 737 -10.74 -17.10 1.53
C SER A 737 -9.58 -18.08 1.73
N PRO A 738 -9.42 -19.06 0.81
CA PRO A 738 -8.35 -20.04 0.92
C PRO A 738 -6.96 -19.50 0.56
N TYR A 739 -6.88 -18.32 -0.09
CA TYR A 739 -5.63 -17.76 -0.60
C TYR A 739 -5.19 -16.48 0.11
N LYS A 740 -3.87 -16.27 0.17
CA LYS A 740 -3.23 -15.10 0.78
C LYS A 740 -3.57 -13.86 -0.04
N LEU A 741 -3.95 -12.78 0.64
CA LEU A 741 -4.37 -11.54 -0.01
C LEU A 741 -3.32 -10.99 -0.97
N GLY A 742 -2.04 -11.09 -0.61
CA GLY A 742 -0.91 -10.66 -1.46
C GLY A 742 -0.76 -11.44 -2.77
N THR A 743 -1.48 -12.56 -2.96
CA THR A 743 -1.29 -13.50 -4.08
C THR A 743 -2.49 -13.59 -5.03
N ILE A 744 -3.58 -12.88 -4.73
CA ILE A 744 -4.80 -12.88 -5.55
C ILE A 744 -4.92 -11.65 -6.46
N GLY A 745 -4.10 -10.61 -6.30
CA GLY A 745 -4.28 -9.33 -7.01
C GLY A 745 -4.30 -9.46 -8.54
N ILE A 746 -3.30 -10.12 -9.13
CA ILE A 746 -3.25 -10.36 -10.59
C ILE A 746 -4.33 -11.36 -11.02
N PRO A 747 -4.49 -12.53 -10.36
CA PRO A 747 -5.61 -13.43 -10.65
C PRO A 747 -6.98 -12.73 -10.69
N CYS A 748 -7.28 -11.88 -9.71
CA CYS A 748 -8.53 -11.12 -9.68
C CYS A 748 -8.65 -10.16 -10.87
N ALA A 749 -7.58 -9.44 -11.22
CA ALA A 749 -7.60 -8.56 -12.39
C ALA A 749 -7.86 -9.34 -13.69
N LEU A 750 -7.25 -10.52 -13.84
CA LEU A 750 -7.48 -11.41 -14.99
C LEU A 750 -8.93 -11.92 -15.04
N ILE A 751 -9.49 -12.33 -13.89
CA ILE A 751 -10.89 -12.75 -13.79
C ILE A 751 -11.84 -11.62 -14.20
N TYR A 752 -11.58 -10.41 -13.73
CA TYR A 752 -12.37 -9.22 -14.08
C TYR A 752 -12.36 -8.96 -15.59
N PHE A 753 -11.17 -8.93 -16.22
CA PHE A 753 -11.08 -8.70 -17.67
C PHE A 753 -11.62 -9.88 -18.50
N GLY A 754 -11.45 -11.12 -18.04
CA GLY A 754 -12.05 -12.31 -18.66
C GLY A 754 -13.58 -12.23 -18.67
N GLY A 755 -14.18 -11.75 -17.58
CA GLY A 755 -15.62 -11.51 -17.50
C GLY A 755 -16.13 -10.49 -18.52
N LEU A 756 -15.37 -9.40 -18.75
CA LEU A 756 -15.69 -8.40 -19.77
C LEU A 756 -15.59 -8.93 -21.20
N LEU A 757 -14.69 -9.88 -21.45
CA LEU A 757 -14.48 -10.51 -22.75
C LEU A 757 -15.48 -11.63 -23.05
N ARG A 758 -16.13 -12.20 -22.03
CA ARG A 758 -17.09 -13.31 -22.18
C ARG A 758 -18.17 -13.10 -23.24
N PRO A 759 -18.87 -11.95 -23.34
CA PRO A 759 -19.87 -11.74 -24.41
C PRO A 759 -19.24 -11.71 -25.81
N TYR A 760 -18.02 -11.18 -25.95
CA TYR A 760 -17.31 -11.12 -27.23
C TYR A 760 -16.78 -12.50 -27.64
N LEU A 761 -16.25 -13.28 -26.70
CA LEU A 761 -15.84 -14.66 -26.92
C LEU A 761 -17.04 -15.54 -27.27
N ALA A 762 -18.17 -15.37 -26.59
CA ALA A 762 -19.42 -16.06 -26.90
C ALA A 762 -19.92 -15.71 -28.31
N ALA A 763 -19.90 -14.43 -28.68
CA ALA A 763 -20.24 -13.96 -30.03
C ALA A 763 -19.29 -14.52 -31.10
N LEU A 764 -17.98 -14.55 -30.83
CA LEU A 764 -16.99 -15.12 -31.73
C LEU A 764 -17.21 -16.63 -31.91
N SER A 765 -17.48 -17.36 -30.83
CA SER A 765 -17.80 -18.80 -30.89
C SER A 765 -19.11 -19.08 -31.60
N ALA A 766 -20.12 -18.21 -31.47
CA ALA A 766 -21.37 -18.30 -32.22
C ALA A 766 -21.15 -18.05 -33.71
N VAL A 767 -20.33 -17.05 -34.08
CA VAL A 767 -19.96 -16.79 -35.48
C VAL A 767 -19.18 -17.98 -36.07
N THR A 768 -18.18 -18.52 -35.36
CA THR A 768 -17.45 -19.71 -35.84
C THR A 768 -18.33 -20.96 -35.89
N GLY A 769 -19.29 -21.10 -34.97
CA GLY A 769 -20.26 -22.19 -34.97
C GLY A 769 -21.22 -22.13 -36.15
N VAL A 770 -21.70 -20.92 -36.49
CA VAL A 770 -22.52 -20.67 -37.68
C VAL A 770 -21.71 -20.87 -38.97
N SER A 771 -20.45 -20.43 -39.01
CA SER A 771 -19.55 -20.69 -40.15
C SER A 771 -19.24 -22.18 -40.33
N TYR A 772 -19.08 -22.92 -39.23
CA TYR A 772 -18.88 -24.37 -39.27
C TYR A 772 -20.14 -25.08 -39.77
N LEU A 773 -21.34 -24.70 -39.28
CA LEU A 773 -22.60 -25.26 -39.76
C LEU A 773 -22.83 -25.00 -41.26
N TYR A 774 -22.50 -23.78 -41.72
CA TYR A 774 -22.61 -23.38 -43.13
C TYR A 774 -21.65 -24.14 -44.05
N LEU A 775 -20.46 -24.51 -43.55
CA LEU A 775 -19.47 -25.33 -44.27
C LEU A 775 -19.77 -26.84 -44.24
N THR A 776 -20.62 -27.31 -43.32
CA THR A 776 -21.07 -28.72 -43.27
C THR A 776 -22.41 -28.97 -43.97
N LEU A 777 -23.17 -27.91 -44.29
CA LEU A 777 -24.47 -27.98 -44.98
C LEU A 777 -24.39 -27.52 -46.45
N ALA A 778 -23.24 -27.01 -46.89
CA ALA A 778 -22.88 -26.79 -48.29
C ALA A 778 -21.94 -27.91 -48.75
#